data_AF-A0A974HN43-F1
#
_entry.id   AF-A0A974HN43-F1
#
_cell.length_a   1.000
_cell.length_b   1.000
_cell.length_c   1.000
_cell.angle_alpha   90.00
_cell.angle_beta   90.00
_cell.angle_gamma   90.00
#
_symmetry.space_group_name_H-M   'P 1'
#
loop_
_entity.id
_entity.type
_entity.pdbx_description
1 polymer ?
#
loop_
_entity_poly.entity_id
_entity_poly.type
_entity_poly.pdbx_seq_one_letter_code
_entity_poly.pdbx_strand_id
1 'polypeptide(L)'
;MEVALPNVQTEMHHPFTKFSEWKFKLFRVKSLERRSSEEETEGSEVSYNSSQETSPESTVVSEDLSLGSTPQLLTNLKPQESEKSNAVDSNETDLKRLGDEAHVTAIQQLCRICGASFKMDQQNRSYPVHGPVDSETQDVLRRRERKVTSWPELILKVFKTDVRADVDTIHPTRFCHNCWTIMNQKFSHNSSEVYFPHNQAVEWTPHSAACNVCHSSKPWGKRKGAPQLNPNKMKKRKTRPEFVKKTKTPSSHSIQWKSNKALHQMKDSCKKIHLDTNLLVVDYPSDFVKSVSCQVCEHILSDPVQTPCKHLFCRICILKYIKLMGCYCPSCKYPCFPTDLTAPVKSYLSVLNALLLKCTVSGCDEEIPLGKYSHHISKHKETKGKEAYAHINKGGRPRQHLLTLTRRAQKHRLRELKMQVKAFADKEEEGDVKSVCLTLFLLALRARNEHRQADELEAIMEGRGAGLHPAVCLAIRVNTFLSCSQYHKMYRTVKATTGRQIFQPLHALRNAEKALLPGYHTFEWRPPLKNVSTRTDVGIIDGLSGLNRSVDEYPVDTISKRFRYDVALVSALKDMEEDILEGLKAQDLDDYMSGPFTVVVKESCDGMGDVSEKHGSGPAVPEKAVRFSFTVMNISFPNNNGAVWIFEESKPNSELCCKPLCLMLADESDHETLTAILSPLIAEREAMKTAELLLEMGGIRRNFRFVFRGTGYDEKLVREVEGLEASGSIFICTLCDATRLEASQNLVNHSITRSHGENLQRYEMWRSNPHHESVDELRDRVKGVSAKPFIETLPSIDALHCDIGNAAEFYRIFQLEIGEFYKNSSVTKEEKKRWQATLDKHLRKRMNLKPIMRMNGNFARKLMSKETIEAVCELVPCEERQAALTELMDLYLKMKPVWRSSCPAKECPELLCQYSFHSQRFAELLSTKFKYRYEGKITNYFHKTLAHVPEIIERDGSIGAWASEGNESGNKLFRRFRKMNARQSKFYELEDVLKHHWLYTSKYLQKFMNAHNNLKNQGFTVNLDSPEQEERLESSMEPLESMEF
;
A
#
# COMPACT_ATOMS: atom_id res chain seq x y z
N MET A 1 52.08 -21.01 8.13
CA MET A 1 51.79 -22.46 8.23
C MET A 1 50.28 -22.62 8.11
N GLU A 2 49.86 -23.53 7.23
CA GLU A 2 48.56 -24.24 7.14
C GLU A 2 47.28 -23.46 7.55
N VAL A 3 46.45 -22.94 6.63
CA VAL A 3 45.56 -23.60 5.63
C VAL A 3 44.29 -24.24 6.22
N ALA A 4 43.14 -23.58 6.03
CA ALA A 4 41.86 -24.19 5.63
C ALA A 4 40.86 -23.09 5.17
N LEU A 5 39.98 -23.42 4.22
CA LEU A 5 39.04 -22.51 3.52
C LEU A 5 37.55 -22.81 3.91
N PRO A 6 36.55 -22.02 3.47
CA PRO A 6 35.32 -21.78 4.23
C PRO A 6 34.16 -22.73 3.87
N ASN A 7 33.07 -22.63 4.63
CA ASN A 7 31.77 -23.13 4.21
C ASN A 7 30.68 -22.06 4.40
N VAL A 8 29.90 -21.83 3.36
CA VAL A 8 28.76 -20.90 3.34
C VAL A 8 27.48 -21.72 3.31
N GLN A 9 26.57 -21.48 4.26
CA GLN A 9 25.16 -21.82 4.12
C GLN A 9 24.34 -20.54 4.23
N THR A 10 23.46 -20.32 3.26
CA THR A 10 22.69 -19.08 3.12
C THR A 10 21.22 -19.39 3.40
N GLU A 11 20.78 -19.20 4.63
CA GLU A 11 19.35 -19.24 4.96
C GLU A 11 18.67 -17.94 4.50
N MET A 12 17.52 -18.08 3.82
CA MET A 12 16.77 -16.96 3.27
C MET A 12 15.82 -16.37 4.31
N HIS A 13 16.27 -15.38 5.08
CA HIS A 13 15.39 -14.62 5.96
C HIS A 13 14.50 -13.60 5.20
N HIS A 14 13.23 -13.52 5.60
CA HIS A 14 12.26 -12.53 5.14
C HIS A 14 12.66 -11.08 5.53
N PRO A 15 12.68 -10.10 4.61
CA PRO A 15 13.15 -8.75 4.92
C PRO A 15 12.03 -7.72 5.20
N PHE A 16 11.10 -7.98 6.12
CA PHE A 16 10.03 -7.02 6.48
C PHE A 16 9.63 -7.00 7.97
N THR A 17 10.59 -6.85 8.89
CA THR A 17 10.32 -6.72 10.35
C THR A 17 11.07 -5.58 11.05
N LYS A 18 11.71 -4.64 10.32
CA LYS A 18 12.40 -3.48 10.91
C LYS A 18 12.06 -2.15 10.21
N PHE A 19 10.87 -1.61 10.50
CA PHE A 19 10.51 -0.23 10.14
C PHE A 19 10.75 0.79 11.27
N SER A 20 11.02 0.33 12.50
CA SER A 20 11.27 1.17 13.68
C SER A 20 12.64 1.87 13.66
N GLU A 21 13.66 1.27 13.05
CA GLU A 21 15.04 1.78 13.09
C GLU A 21 15.31 2.98 12.15
N TRP A 22 14.38 3.32 11.24
CA TRP A 22 14.55 4.46 10.33
C TRP A 22 14.27 5.83 10.98
N LYS A 23 13.83 5.86 12.25
CA LYS A 23 13.55 7.10 13.01
C LYS A 23 14.82 7.89 13.40
N PHE A 24 16.01 7.27 13.40
CA PHE A 24 17.20 7.80 14.10
C PHE A 24 18.44 8.16 13.25
N LYS A 25 18.39 8.13 11.91
CA LYS A 25 19.57 8.40 11.06
C LYS A 25 19.51 9.65 10.16
N LEU A 26 18.64 10.62 10.45
CA LEU A 26 18.51 11.85 9.66
C LEU A 26 18.63 13.19 10.43
N PHE A 27 18.96 13.16 11.73
CA PHE A 27 19.07 14.37 12.54
C PHE A 27 20.44 14.55 13.20
N ARG A 28 21.38 15.13 12.46
CA ARG A 28 22.54 15.82 13.04
C ARG A 28 23.06 16.93 12.12
N VAL A 29 22.31 18.01 12.00
CA VAL A 29 22.83 19.29 11.46
C VAL A 29 23.24 20.15 12.65
N LYS A 30 24.54 20.44 12.76
CA LYS A 30 25.08 21.36 13.76
C LYS A 30 24.52 22.76 13.52
N SER A 31 24.18 23.45 14.60
CA SER A 31 23.97 24.90 14.62
C SER A 31 25.21 25.61 14.07
N LEU A 32 25.05 26.46 13.05
CA LEU A 32 26.08 27.38 12.62
C LEU A 32 25.92 28.68 13.41
N GLU A 33 26.95 29.05 14.16
CA GLU A 33 26.95 30.29 14.95
C GLU A 33 27.08 31.51 14.03
N ARG A 34 26.37 32.58 14.40
CA ARG A 34 26.38 33.87 13.71
C ARG A 34 27.56 34.68 14.24
N ARG A 35 28.61 34.86 13.44
CA ARG A 35 29.73 35.76 13.78
C ARG A 35 29.40 37.19 13.33
N SER A 36 29.91 38.17 14.07
CA SER A 36 29.72 39.61 13.84
C SER A 36 30.38 40.08 12.55
N SER A 37 29.82 41.15 11.98
CA SER A 37 30.42 41.96 10.92
C SER A 37 30.76 43.34 11.49
N GLU A 38 32.03 43.71 11.47
CA GLU A 38 32.51 45.09 11.65
C GLU A 38 32.79 45.72 10.27
N GLU A 39 33.05 47.02 10.27
CA GLU A 39 33.23 47.89 9.10
C GLU A 39 34.55 47.53 8.33
N GLU A 40 34.87 47.98 7.10
CA GLU A 40 34.97 49.37 6.62
C GLU A 40 35.15 49.45 5.07
N THR A 41 34.53 50.47 4.46
CA THR A 41 34.95 51.36 3.32
C THR A 41 35.66 50.93 2.00
N GLU A 42 35.42 51.77 0.97
CA GLU A 42 36.11 51.98 -0.34
C GLU A 42 35.99 50.89 -1.44
N GLY A 43 35.78 51.18 -2.73
CA GLY A 43 35.43 52.44 -3.43
C GLY A 43 35.77 52.41 -4.93
N SER A 44 34.93 53.02 -5.81
CA SER A 44 35.22 53.33 -7.26
C SER A 44 35.41 52.13 -8.24
N GLU A 45 35.20 52.19 -9.57
CA GLU A 45 34.49 53.14 -10.48
C GLU A 45 34.27 52.51 -11.90
N VAL A 46 33.49 53.18 -12.76
CA VAL A 46 33.44 53.12 -14.26
C VAL A 46 32.77 51.94 -15.01
N SER A 47 32.09 52.33 -16.10
CA SER A 47 31.21 51.61 -17.04
C SER A 47 31.76 51.52 -18.47
N TYR A 48 31.28 50.55 -19.32
CA TYR A 48 30.61 50.79 -20.64
C TYR A 48 30.57 49.57 -21.61
N ASN A 49 29.35 49.24 -22.07
CA ASN A 49 28.85 48.79 -23.41
C ASN A 49 29.58 47.82 -24.39
N SER A 50 28.70 47.17 -25.20
CA SER A 50 28.86 46.76 -26.63
C SER A 50 29.39 45.34 -26.92
N SER A 51 28.89 44.52 -27.87
CA SER A 51 27.64 44.48 -28.68
C SER A 51 27.46 43.10 -29.37
N GLN A 52 26.21 42.79 -29.79
CA GLN A 52 25.75 42.05 -30.99
C GLN A 52 26.37 40.71 -31.49
N GLU A 53 25.48 39.73 -31.76
CA GLU A 53 25.25 38.97 -33.04
C GLU A 53 26.42 38.17 -33.70
N THR A 54 26.25 37.09 -34.48
CA THR A 54 25.09 36.32 -35.03
C THR A 54 25.51 34.84 -35.31
N SER A 55 24.59 34.00 -35.82
CA SER A 55 24.81 32.60 -36.28
C SER A 55 25.68 32.46 -37.55
N PRO A 56 26.16 31.23 -37.90
CA PRO A 56 25.61 30.55 -39.10
C PRO A 56 25.59 29.01 -39.08
N GLU A 57 25.07 28.40 -40.15
CA GLU A 57 24.91 26.95 -40.39
C GLU A 57 25.99 26.32 -41.33
N SER A 58 26.10 24.97 -41.26
CA SER A 58 26.23 24.02 -42.41
C SER A 58 27.57 23.63 -43.07
N THR A 59 27.59 22.34 -43.48
CA THR A 59 28.28 21.64 -44.61
C THR A 59 29.75 21.13 -44.57
N VAL A 60 29.87 19.79 -44.39
CA VAL A 60 30.50 18.75 -45.27
C VAL A 60 31.88 18.99 -45.95
N VAL A 61 32.82 18.06 -45.71
CA VAL A 61 33.84 17.56 -46.68
C VAL A 61 34.06 16.03 -46.46
N SER A 62 34.51 15.29 -47.48
CA SER A 62 34.89 13.85 -47.45
C SER A 62 36.23 13.63 -48.18
N GLU A 63 36.99 12.58 -47.85
CA GLU A 63 38.11 12.06 -48.65
C GLU A 63 38.21 10.51 -48.57
N ASP A 64 37.97 9.85 -49.71
CA ASP A 64 38.84 8.91 -50.48
C ASP A 64 40.14 8.34 -49.84
N LEU A 65 40.76 7.21 -50.27
CA LEU A 65 40.67 6.40 -51.51
C LEU A 65 41.19 4.94 -51.28
N SER A 66 41.13 4.08 -52.30
CA SER A 66 41.39 2.62 -52.28
C SER A 66 42.77 2.17 -52.78
N LEU A 67 43.30 1.03 -52.29
CA LEU A 67 44.18 0.11 -53.04
C LEU A 67 44.32 -1.25 -52.34
N GLY A 68 44.67 -2.33 -53.05
CA GLY A 68 44.84 -3.67 -52.48
C GLY A 68 45.99 -4.48 -53.11
N SER A 69 46.44 -5.54 -52.43
CA SER A 69 47.34 -6.57 -52.98
C SER A 69 47.45 -7.81 -52.08
N THR A 70 47.50 -9.00 -52.68
CA THR A 70 47.92 -10.29 -52.09
C THR A 70 49.43 -10.50 -52.28
N PRO A 71 50.09 -11.44 -51.56
CA PRO A 71 50.51 -12.67 -52.28
C PRO A 71 50.67 -13.98 -51.45
N GLN A 72 50.43 -15.12 -52.13
CA GLN A 72 51.21 -16.40 -52.09
C GLN A 72 51.33 -17.25 -50.80
N LEU A 73 51.62 -18.57 -50.85
CA LEU A 73 51.36 -19.67 -51.82
C LEU A 73 51.84 -21.00 -51.20
N LEU A 74 51.16 -22.15 -51.41
CA LEU A 74 51.82 -23.42 -51.78
C LEU A 74 50.80 -24.45 -52.32
N THR A 75 50.73 -24.54 -53.66
CA THR A 75 50.76 -25.77 -54.51
C THR A 75 50.60 -27.15 -53.85
N ASN A 76 50.08 -28.20 -54.49
CA ASN A 76 49.33 -28.50 -55.73
C ASN A 76 49.44 -30.03 -55.86
N LEU A 77 48.43 -30.73 -56.41
CA LEU A 77 48.57 -31.72 -57.51
C LEU A 77 47.24 -32.47 -57.79
N LYS A 78 46.94 -32.61 -59.08
CA LYS A 78 45.96 -33.47 -59.76
C LYS A 78 46.77 -34.54 -60.57
N PRO A 79 46.23 -35.58 -61.28
CA PRO A 79 44.91 -35.65 -61.94
C PRO A 79 44.19 -37.03 -62.08
N GLN A 80 42.99 -36.97 -62.67
CA GLN A 80 42.26 -37.88 -63.61
C GLN A 80 42.19 -39.43 -63.49
N GLU A 81 40.92 -39.89 -63.64
CA GLU A 81 40.38 -40.96 -64.51
C GLU A 81 40.97 -42.40 -64.52
N SER A 82 40.11 -43.40 -64.27
CA SER A 82 39.57 -44.29 -65.34
C SER A 82 38.63 -45.37 -64.78
N GLU A 83 37.71 -45.85 -65.61
CA GLU A 83 36.83 -46.99 -65.31
C GLU A 83 37.56 -48.34 -65.45
N LYS A 84 37.15 -49.35 -64.66
CA LYS A 84 37.15 -50.76 -65.10
C LYS A 84 36.21 -51.63 -64.25
N SER A 85 35.62 -52.63 -64.91
CA SER A 85 34.64 -53.56 -64.37
C SER A 85 35.30 -54.79 -63.69
N ASN A 86 34.58 -55.46 -62.79
CA ASN A 86 34.16 -56.87 -62.94
C ASN A 86 33.55 -57.46 -61.65
N ALA A 87 32.66 -58.44 -61.87
CA ALA A 87 31.75 -59.07 -60.93
C ALA A 87 32.34 -60.17 -60.03
N VAL A 88 31.52 -60.63 -59.06
CA VAL A 88 31.68 -61.83 -58.20
C VAL A 88 32.78 -61.65 -57.12
N ASP A 89 32.47 -61.72 -55.81
CA ASP A 89 32.00 -62.94 -55.13
C ASP A 89 30.88 -62.70 -54.08
N SER A 90 29.80 -63.46 -54.19
CA SER A 90 28.56 -63.27 -53.41
C SER A 90 28.40 -64.21 -52.21
N ASN A 91 29.36 -65.09 -51.94
CA ASN A 91 29.25 -66.07 -50.83
C ASN A 91 29.91 -65.62 -49.52
N GLU A 92 30.95 -64.77 -49.56
CA GLU A 92 31.57 -64.24 -48.33
C GLU A 92 30.71 -63.16 -47.66
N THR A 93 29.90 -62.45 -48.44
CA THR A 93 28.97 -61.42 -47.97
C THR A 93 27.75 -61.99 -47.25
N ASP A 94 27.20 -63.13 -47.68
CA ASP A 94 26.05 -63.75 -47.01
C ASP A 94 26.43 -64.45 -45.68
N LEU A 95 27.65 -65.00 -45.56
CA LEU A 95 28.17 -65.51 -44.28
C LEU A 95 28.44 -64.36 -43.27
N LYS A 96 28.91 -63.20 -43.74
CA LYS A 96 28.96 -61.98 -42.91
C LYS A 96 27.55 -61.53 -42.49
N ARG A 97 26.59 -61.44 -43.41
CA ARG A 97 25.20 -61.05 -43.10
C ARG A 97 24.54 -61.97 -42.08
N LEU A 98 24.70 -63.29 -42.18
CA LEU A 98 24.18 -64.24 -41.20
C LEU A 98 24.84 -64.07 -39.82
N GLY A 99 26.14 -63.79 -39.77
CA GLY A 99 26.84 -63.46 -38.53
C GLY A 99 26.36 -62.14 -37.91
N ASP A 100 26.17 -61.11 -38.73
CA ASP A 100 25.72 -59.79 -38.32
C ASP A 100 24.24 -59.81 -37.87
N GLU A 101 23.35 -60.56 -38.54
CA GLU A 101 21.96 -60.75 -38.12
C GLU A 101 21.85 -61.51 -36.78
N ALA A 102 22.70 -62.52 -36.56
CA ALA A 102 22.80 -63.22 -35.28
C ALA A 102 23.34 -62.29 -34.16
N HIS A 103 24.33 -61.46 -34.49
CA HIS A 103 24.89 -60.43 -33.59
C HIS A 103 23.84 -59.39 -33.19
N VAL A 104 23.12 -58.81 -34.15
CA VAL A 104 22.00 -57.87 -33.94
C VAL A 104 20.95 -58.50 -33.01
N THR A 105 20.59 -59.76 -33.26
CA THR A 105 19.62 -60.49 -32.44
C THR A 105 20.11 -60.70 -31.01
N ALA A 106 21.41 -60.95 -30.80
CA ALA A 106 22.01 -61.08 -29.48
C ALA A 106 22.08 -59.73 -28.73
N ILE A 107 22.49 -58.65 -29.41
CA ILE A 107 22.54 -57.29 -28.86
C ILE A 107 21.15 -56.81 -28.44
N GLN A 108 20.11 -57.07 -29.23
CA GLN A 108 18.73 -56.69 -28.88
C GLN A 108 18.16 -57.42 -27.64
N GLN A 109 18.85 -58.44 -27.11
CA GLN A 109 18.51 -59.11 -25.86
C GLN A 109 19.23 -58.52 -24.62
N LEU A 110 19.98 -57.43 -24.80
CA LEU A 110 20.77 -56.74 -23.77
C LEU A 110 20.26 -55.30 -23.53
N CYS A 111 20.49 -54.79 -22.33
CA CYS A 111 20.16 -53.41 -21.97
C CYS A 111 21.21 -52.41 -22.50
N ARG A 112 20.78 -51.39 -23.24
CA ARG A 112 21.66 -50.30 -23.75
C ARG A 112 22.51 -49.60 -22.68
N ILE A 113 21.97 -49.47 -21.47
CA ILE A 113 22.54 -48.66 -20.38
C ILE A 113 23.50 -49.49 -19.51
N CYS A 114 23.14 -50.75 -19.18
CA CYS A 114 23.91 -51.57 -18.23
C CYS A 114 24.41 -52.91 -18.79
N GLY A 115 24.18 -53.24 -20.06
CA GLY A 115 24.64 -54.47 -20.70
C GLY A 115 23.94 -55.76 -20.26
N ALA A 116 23.16 -55.75 -19.17
CA ALA A 116 22.50 -56.94 -18.64
C ALA A 116 21.44 -57.52 -19.62
N SER A 117 21.34 -58.85 -19.68
CA SER A 117 20.34 -59.53 -20.52
C SER A 117 18.95 -59.53 -19.90
N PHE A 118 17.93 -59.31 -20.73
CA PHE A 118 16.52 -59.33 -20.29
C PHE A 118 16.03 -60.72 -19.83
N LYS A 119 16.73 -61.81 -20.16
CA LYS A 119 16.31 -63.20 -19.87
C LYS A 119 16.32 -63.62 -18.39
N MET A 120 16.81 -62.77 -17.49
CA MET A 120 16.88 -63.05 -16.05
C MET A 120 15.66 -62.56 -15.24
N ASP A 121 14.73 -61.82 -15.86
CA ASP A 121 13.63 -61.15 -15.15
C ASP A 121 12.27 -61.81 -15.48
N GLN A 122 11.55 -62.28 -14.44
CA GLN A 122 10.33 -63.10 -14.60
C GLN A 122 9.17 -62.37 -15.29
N GLN A 123 9.24 -61.05 -15.44
CA GLN A 123 8.22 -60.24 -16.12
C GLN A 123 8.69 -59.59 -17.44
N ASN A 124 9.96 -59.77 -17.82
CA ASN A 124 10.53 -59.40 -19.13
C ASN A 124 10.22 -57.95 -19.61
N ARG A 125 10.18 -56.98 -18.67
CA ARG A 125 9.82 -55.58 -18.95
C ARG A 125 11.02 -54.79 -19.50
N SER A 126 10.85 -54.17 -20.67
CA SER A 126 11.88 -53.34 -21.32
C SER A 126 11.29 -52.10 -21.98
N TYR A 127 12.05 -51.01 -22.01
CA TYR A 127 11.62 -49.67 -22.43
C TYR A 127 12.45 -49.20 -23.64
N PRO A 128 11.87 -48.45 -24.60
CA PRO A 128 12.60 -47.98 -25.78
C PRO A 128 13.55 -46.83 -25.43
N VAL A 129 14.76 -46.79 -26.00
CA VAL A 129 15.71 -45.68 -25.75
C VAL A 129 15.35 -44.39 -26.49
N HIS A 130 14.52 -44.48 -27.53
CA HIS A 130 14.02 -43.36 -28.33
C HIS A 130 12.51 -43.15 -28.17
N GLY A 131 12.06 -41.92 -28.47
CA GLY A 131 10.65 -41.53 -28.45
C GLY A 131 10.25 -40.73 -27.20
N PRO A 132 8.95 -40.39 -27.07
CA PRO A 132 8.42 -39.74 -25.87
C PRO A 132 8.45 -40.71 -24.67
N VAL A 133 8.52 -40.13 -23.47
CA VAL A 133 8.40 -40.89 -22.22
C VAL A 133 7.04 -41.61 -22.12
N ASP A 134 7.00 -42.73 -21.39
CA ASP A 134 5.75 -43.42 -21.08
C ASP A 134 4.86 -42.56 -20.17
N SER A 135 3.55 -42.84 -20.15
CA SER A 135 2.57 -42.02 -19.44
C SER A 135 2.87 -41.90 -17.94
N GLU A 136 3.35 -42.98 -17.33
CA GLU A 136 3.70 -43.03 -15.91
C GLU A 136 4.86 -42.07 -15.57
N THR A 137 5.96 -42.11 -16.34
CA THR A 137 7.08 -41.16 -16.18
C THR A 137 6.68 -39.74 -16.59
N GLN A 138 5.81 -39.60 -17.59
CA GLN A 138 5.31 -38.29 -18.03
C GLN A 138 4.48 -37.58 -16.94
N ASP A 139 3.70 -38.32 -16.15
CA ASP A 139 2.94 -37.77 -15.04
C ASP A 139 3.82 -37.39 -13.85
N VAL A 140 4.88 -38.15 -13.55
CA VAL A 140 5.90 -37.77 -12.57
C VAL A 140 6.60 -36.45 -12.97
N LEU A 141 6.92 -36.28 -14.26
CA LEU A 141 7.53 -35.04 -14.78
C LEU A 141 6.54 -33.86 -14.82
N ARG A 142 5.26 -34.10 -15.16
CA ARG A 142 4.20 -33.07 -15.13
C ARG A 142 4.03 -32.45 -13.74
N ARG A 143 4.06 -33.26 -12.68
CA ARG A 143 3.93 -32.79 -11.27
C ARG A 143 5.08 -31.88 -10.80
N ARG A 144 6.18 -31.76 -11.55
CA ARG A 144 7.36 -30.91 -11.19
C ARG A 144 7.75 -29.89 -12.26
N GLU A 145 6.86 -29.55 -13.19
CA GLU A 145 7.03 -28.48 -14.19
C GLU A 145 8.31 -28.52 -15.07
N ARG A 146 8.91 -29.70 -15.28
CA ARG A 146 10.14 -29.82 -16.09
C ARG A 146 9.84 -30.12 -17.56
N LYS A 147 10.42 -29.35 -18.48
CA LYS A 147 10.17 -29.37 -19.94
C LYS A 147 10.73 -30.58 -20.72
N VAL A 148 11.32 -31.56 -20.06
CA VAL A 148 11.91 -32.74 -20.73
C VAL A 148 10.79 -33.72 -21.10
N THR A 149 10.72 -34.11 -22.37
CA THR A 149 9.57 -34.90 -22.89
C THR A 149 9.96 -36.19 -23.62
N SER A 150 11.25 -36.51 -23.73
CA SER A 150 11.76 -37.64 -24.52
C SER A 150 12.76 -38.52 -23.77
N TRP A 151 12.79 -39.82 -24.08
CA TRP A 151 13.73 -40.78 -23.49
C TRP A 151 15.20 -40.41 -23.71
N PRO A 152 15.67 -40.02 -24.91
CA PRO A 152 17.09 -39.68 -25.12
C PRO A 152 17.57 -38.53 -24.23
N GLU A 153 16.71 -37.54 -23.98
CA GLU A 153 17.04 -36.38 -23.16
C GLU A 153 17.11 -36.70 -21.66
N LEU A 154 16.29 -37.66 -21.17
CA LEU A 154 16.42 -38.18 -19.80
C LEU A 154 17.64 -39.09 -19.63
N ILE A 155 17.89 -39.99 -20.59
CA ILE A 155 19.03 -40.93 -20.54
C ILE A 155 20.35 -40.13 -20.52
N LEU A 156 20.50 -39.15 -21.41
CA LEU A 156 21.65 -38.24 -21.42
C LEU A 156 21.78 -37.44 -20.11
N LYS A 157 20.66 -37.05 -19.48
CA LYS A 157 20.69 -36.26 -18.23
C LYS A 157 21.08 -37.10 -17.01
N VAL A 158 20.60 -38.34 -16.91
CA VAL A 158 20.78 -39.23 -15.74
C VAL A 158 22.03 -40.10 -15.83
N PHE A 159 22.29 -40.67 -17.01
CA PHE A 159 23.35 -41.65 -17.24
C PHE A 159 24.51 -41.11 -18.10
N LYS A 160 24.41 -39.86 -18.60
CA LYS A 160 25.42 -39.20 -19.46
C LYS A 160 25.71 -39.92 -20.79
N THR A 161 24.90 -40.92 -21.14
CA THR A 161 24.95 -41.61 -22.44
C THR A 161 24.13 -40.83 -23.45
N ASP A 162 24.73 -40.35 -24.54
CA ASP A 162 23.96 -39.89 -25.69
C ASP A 162 23.58 -41.10 -26.54
N VAL A 163 22.28 -41.34 -26.68
CA VAL A 163 21.71 -42.40 -27.52
C VAL A 163 21.26 -41.87 -28.88
N ARG A 164 21.30 -40.55 -29.14
CA ARG A 164 20.74 -39.93 -30.35
C ARG A 164 21.47 -40.31 -31.64
N ALA A 165 22.69 -40.80 -31.53
CA ALA A 165 23.51 -41.31 -32.63
C ALA A 165 23.65 -42.84 -32.62
N ASP A 166 22.88 -43.55 -31.80
CA ASP A 166 22.89 -45.01 -31.76
C ASP A 166 22.47 -45.59 -33.12
N VAL A 167 23.19 -46.63 -33.55
CA VAL A 167 22.91 -47.41 -34.76
C VAL A 167 22.44 -48.80 -34.33
N ASP A 168 21.24 -49.20 -34.77
CA ASP A 168 20.53 -50.45 -34.40
C ASP A 168 21.34 -51.75 -34.65
N THR A 169 22.41 -51.69 -35.46
CA THR A 169 23.31 -52.83 -35.73
C THR A 169 24.49 -52.95 -34.78
N ILE A 170 24.73 -51.94 -33.95
CA ILE A 170 25.84 -51.88 -32.98
C ILE A 170 25.29 -51.72 -31.55
N HIS A 171 24.14 -51.07 -31.38
CA HIS A 171 23.60 -50.67 -30.07
C HIS A 171 22.23 -51.32 -29.78
N PRO A 172 21.95 -51.74 -28.53
CA PRO A 172 20.60 -52.17 -28.17
C PRO A 172 19.59 -51.03 -28.21
N THR A 173 18.42 -51.26 -28.81
CA THR A 173 17.35 -50.25 -28.95
C THR A 173 16.43 -50.12 -27.73
N ARG A 174 16.72 -50.88 -26.64
CA ARG A 174 15.91 -50.94 -25.42
C ARG A 174 16.79 -50.96 -24.16
N PHE A 175 16.21 -50.51 -23.04
CA PHE A 175 16.80 -50.59 -21.71
C PHE A 175 15.88 -51.32 -20.71
N CYS A 176 16.47 -51.87 -19.64
CA CYS A 176 15.74 -52.72 -18.69
C CYS A 176 14.95 -51.92 -17.65
N HIS A 177 13.96 -52.58 -17.04
CA HIS A 177 13.16 -51.98 -15.98
C HIS A 177 13.98 -51.51 -14.79
N ASN A 178 15.08 -52.19 -14.43
CA ASN A 178 15.91 -51.74 -13.30
C ASN A 178 16.59 -50.38 -13.58
N CYS A 179 17.05 -50.13 -14.81
CA CYS A 179 17.55 -48.81 -15.21
C CYS A 179 16.45 -47.74 -15.26
N TRP A 180 15.22 -48.11 -15.64
CA TRP A 180 14.04 -47.23 -15.56
C TRP A 180 13.72 -46.85 -14.10
N THR A 181 13.75 -47.81 -13.17
CA THR A 181 13.50 -47.59 -11.75
C THR A 181 14.54 -46.66 -11.14
N ILE A 182 15.82 -46.86 -11.44
CA ILE A 182 16.92 -45.97 -11.01
C ILE A 182 16.73 -44.54 -11.58
N MET A 183 16.27 -44.43 -12.83
CA MET A 183 15.95 -43.14 -13.45
C MET A 183 14.83 -42.41 -12.69
N ASN A 184 13.73 -43.11 -12.39
CA ASN A 184 12.60 -42.54 -11.63
C ASN A 184 12.95 -42.23 -10.17
N GLN A 185 13.76 -43.05 -9.50
CA GLN A 185 14.22 -42.81 -8.13
C GLN A 185 15.09 -41.54 -8.03
N LYS A 186 16.06 -41.35 -8.95
CA LYS A 186 16.88 -40.13 -9.01
C LYS A 186 16.09 -38.84 -9.24
N PHE A 187 14.87 -38.91 -9.77
CA PHE A 187 13.98 -37.74 -9.92
C PHE A 187 12.96 -37.58 -8.78
N SER A 188 12.81 -38.57 -7.90
CA SER A 188 11.83 -38.57 -6.81
C SER A 188 12.40 -38.00 -5.49
N HIS A 189 13.71 -38.12 -5.27
CA HIS A 189 14.45 -37.67 -4.07
C HIS A 189 13.97 -38.27 -2.73
N ASN A 190 14.57 -39.39 -2.34
CA ASN A 190 15.10 -39.57 -0.99
C ASN A 190 16.63 -39.60 -1.09
N SER A 191 17.33 -39.07 -0.08
CA SER A 191 18.79 -39.11 -0.03
C SER A 191 19.28 -40.52 0.32
N SER A 192 19.65 -41.28 -0.70
CA SER A 192 20.37 -42.54 -0.56
C SER A 192 21.28 -42.69 -1.78
N GLU A 193 22.56 -42.96 -1.56
CA GLU A 193 23.46 -43.34 -2.65
C GLU A 193 23.03 -44.70 -3.19
N VAL A 194 22.28 -44.70 -4.29
CA VAL A 194 21.93 -45.92 -5.01
C VAL A 194 23.20 -46.46 -5.66
N TYR A 195 23.84 -47.42 -5.00
CA TYR A 195 25.04 -48.10 -5.48
C TYR A 195 24.80 -48.68 -6.88
N PHE A 196 25.60 -48.22 -7.84
CA PHE A 196 25.49 -48.63 -9.23
C PHE A 196 26.68 -49.57 -9.56
N PRO A 197 26.46 -50.84 -9.95
CA PRO A 197 27.56 -51.81 -10.05
C PRO A 197 28.63 -51.51 -11.11
N HIS A 198 28.35 -50.60 -12.06
CA HIS A 198 29.29 -50.18 -13.11
C HIS A 198 29.22 -48.66 -13.34
N ASN A 199 30.20 -47.93 -12.80
CA ASN A 199 30.34 -46.47 -12.99
C ASN A 199 30.93 -46.06 -14.36
N GLN A 200 30.98 -46.98 -15.33
CA GLN A 200 31.52 -46.74 -16.66
C GLN A 200 30.48 -47.16 -17.72
N ALA A 201 30.28 -46.33 -18.73
CA ALA A 201 29.30 -46.61 -19.78
C ALA A 201 29.72 -47.86 -20.57
N VAL A 202 28.76 -48.75 -20.87
CA VAL A 202 29.03 -49.93 -21.69
C VAL A 202 29.36 -49.47 -23.12
N GLU A 203 30.60 -49.70 -23.54
CA GLU A 203 31.05 -49.48 -24.91
C GLU A 203 30.55 -50.60 -25.82
N TRP A 204 29.91 -50.21 -26.92
CA TRP A 204 29.37 -51.12 -27.92
C TRP A 204 30.19 -51.00 -29.20
N THR A 205 30.76 -52.11 -29.66
CA THR A 205 31.60 -52.17 -30.85
C THR A 205 30.92 -52.94 -31.98
N PRO A 206 31.16 -52.60 -33.26
CA PRO A 206 30.65 -53.37 -34.39
C PRO A 206 31.09 -54.83 -34.33
N HIS A 207 30.31 -55.71 -34.96
CA HIS A 207 30.61 -57.13 -35.03
C HIS A 207 32.01 -57.40 -35.61
N SER A 208 32.76 -58.27 -34.94
CA SER A 208 34.10 -58.71 -35.35
C SER A 208 34.31 -60.17 -34.92
N ALA A 209 35.32 -60.84 -35.48
CA ALA A 209 35.58 -62.26 -35.20
C ALA A 209 35.81 -62.58 -33.70
N ALA A 210 36.21 -61.58 -32.89
CA ALA A 210 36.41 -61.68 -31.46
C ALA A 210 35.24 -61.10 -30.63
N CYS A 211 34.03 -60.98 -31.19
CA CYS A 211 32.90 -60.33 -30.53
C CYS A 211 32.41 -61.06 -29.27
N ASN A 212 32.64 -60.46 -28.10
CA ASN A 212 32.23 -60.99 -26.79
C ASN A 212 30.72 -61.24 -26.67
N VAL A 213 29.89 -60.45 -27.36
CA VAL A 213 28.43 -60.65 -27.36
C VAL A 213 28.07 -61.99 -28.01
N CYS A 214 28.64 -62.29 -29.19
CA CYS A 214 28.39 -63.54 -29.92
C CYS A 214 29.06 -64.76 -29.26
N HIS A 215 30.24 -64.59 -28.65
CA HIS A 215 30.93 -65.69 -27.94
C HIS A 215 30.27 -66.07 -26.61
N SER A 216 29.41 -65.21 -26.04
CA SER A 216 28.65 -65.52 -24.81
C SER A 216 27.59 -66.63 -25.00
N SER A 217 27.17 -66.91 -26.23
CA SER A 217 26.16 -67.91 -26.57
C SER A 217 26.76 -69.20 -27.14
N LYS A 218 27.47 -69.98 -26.31
CA LYS A 218 27.75 -71.41 -26.59
C LYS A 218 26.95 -72.32 -25.65
N PRO A 219 26.41 -73.45 -26.13
CA PRO A 219 25.66 -74.37 -25.28
C PRO A 219 26.57 -75.04 -24.24
N TRP A 220 26.11 -75.12 -23.00
CA TRP A 220 26.85 -75.66 -21.85
C TRP A 220 27.21 -77.14 -22.06
N GLY A 221 28.45 -77.39 -22.49
CA GLY A 221 28.95 -78.71 -22.85
C GLY A 221 29.38 -79.57 -21.65
N LYS A 222 28.46 -80.43 -21.17
CA LYS A 222 28.66 -81.65 -20.35
C LYS A 222 30.03 -81.84 -19.64
N ARG A 223 30.06 -81.79 -18.30
CA ARG A 223 30.95 -82.69 -17.49
C ARG A 223 30.61 -82.78 -15.99
N LYS A 224 29.78 -83.76 -15.61
CA LYS A 224 30.09 -84.92 -14.74
C LYS A 224 28.78 -85.56 -14.26
N GLY A 225 28.80 -86.88 -14.07
CA GLY A 225 27.60 -87.66 -13.72
C GLY A 225 27.21 -87.54 -12.24
N ALA A 226 25.90 -87.62 -12.00
CA ALA A 226 25.18 -88.64 -11.20
C ALA A 226 25.99 -89.55 -10.23
N PRO A 227 25.36 -90.13 -9.17
CA PRO A 227 23.92 -90.33 -8.93
C PRO A 227 23.46 -89.73 -7.56
N GLN A 228 22.31 -89.99 -6.90
CA GLN A 228 21.28 -91.07 -6.93
C GLN A 228 19.82 -90.58 -6.79
N LEU A 229 18.91 -91.56 -6.95
CA LEU A 229 17.49 -91.64 -6.60
C LEU A 229 17.20 -91.44 -5.08
N ASN A 230 16.01 -90.97 -4.66
CA ASN A 230 14.83 -91.83 -4.44
C ASN A 230 13.45 -91.11 -4.56
N PRO A 231 12.47 -91.68 -5.31
CA PRO A 231 11.06 -91.25 -5.33
C PRO A 231 10.12 -92.21 -4.58
N ASN A 232 8.89 -91.77 -4.28
CA ASN A 232 7.90 -92.44 -3.38
C ASN A 232 8.46 -92.64 -1.95
N LYS A 233 7.69 -93.29 -1.07
CA LYS A 233 8.31 -94.30 -0.19
C LYS A 233 8.74 -95.48 -1.08
N MET A 234 9.85 -95.22 -1.79
CA MET A 234 10.59 -95.99 -2.78
C MET A 234 9.85 -96.61 -4.00
N LYS A 235 10.20 -96.07 -5.20
CA LYS A 235 10.36 -96.70 -6.55
C LYS A 235 9.37 -96.34 -7.70
N LYS A 236 9.99 -95.83 -8.79
CA LYS A 236 9.68 -95.92 -10.26
C LYS A 236 8.91 -94.81 -11.02
N ARG A 237 9.70 -93.94 -11.67
CA ARG A 237 9.70 -93.45 -13.09
C ARG A 237 8.39 -93.08 -13.86
N LYS A 238 8.23 -91.75 -14.04
CA LYS A 238 8.41 -90.92 -15.28
C LYS A 238 7.50 -91.06 -16.54
N THR A 239 7.01 -89.87 -16.94
CA THR A 239 6.74 -89.29 -18.29
C THR A 239 5.37 -89.45 -18.98
N ARG A 240 4.80 -88.27 -19.33
CA ARG A 240 3.84 -87.87 -20.40
C ARG A 240 3.45 -88.93 -21.45
N PRO A 241 2.18 -88.93 -21.92
CA PRO A 241 1.61 -87.88 -22.79
C PRO A 241 0.73 -86.87 -22.00
N GLU A 242 0.44 -85.63 -22.42
CA GLU A 242 -0.21 -85.09 -23.64
C GLU A 242 -1.76 -85.17 -23.63
N PHE A 243 -2.39 -84.17 -24.27
CA PHE A 243 -3.82 -84.00 -24.60
C PHE A 243 -4.83 -83.34 -23.62
N VAL A 244 -5.52 -82.35 -24.21
CA VAL A 244 -6.86 -81.76 -23.96
C VAL A 244 -7.31 -81.45 -22.52
N LYS A 245 -7.49 -80.14 -22.24
CA LYS A 245 -8.80 -79.64 -21.78
C LYS A 245 -9.13 -78.24 -22.29
N LYS A 246 -10.24 -78.20 -23.03
CA LYS A 246 -10.85 -77.03 -23.70
C LYS A 246 -11.16 -75.90 -22.70
N THR A 247 -10.74 -74.68 -23.00
CA THR A 247 -11.45 -73.46 -22.58
C THR A 247 -12.24 -72.93 -23.77
N LYS A 248 -13.53 -72.64 -23.56
CA LYS A 248 -14.42 -72.15 -24.62
C LYS A 248 -14.11 -70.68 -24.93
N THR A 249 -14.20 -70.34 -26.21
CA THR A 249 -14.00 -69.01 -26.80
C THR A 249 -14.90 -67.92 -26.22
N PRO A 250 -14.42 -66.66 -26.20
CA PRO A 250 -15.00 -65.65 -27.07
C PRO A 250 -14.16 -65.44 -28.35
N SER A 251 -14.80 -65.06 -29.45
CA SER A 251 -14.23 -65.06 -30.80
C SER A 251 -13.11 -64.03 -31.05
N SER A 252 -11.90 -64.50 -31.33
CA SER A 252 -10.77 -63.68 -31.83
C SER A 252 -10.92 -63.25 -33.31
N HIS A 253 -11.86 -63.83 -34.06
CA HIS A 253 -12.07 -63.53 -35.49
C HIS A 253 -12.63 -62.13 -35.81
N SER A 254 -12.99 -61.31 -34.81
CA SER A 254 -13.68 -60.03 -35.02
C SER A 254 -12.77 -58.83 -35.25
N ILE A 255 -11.48 -58.90 -34.92
CA ILE A 255 -10.55 -57.74 -35.01
C ILE A 255 -9.78 -57.73 -36.35
N GLN A 256 -9.30 -58.88 -36.81
CA GLN A 256 -8.56 -58.98 -38.08
C GLN A 256 -9.47 -58.70 -39.30
N TRP A 257 -10.75 -59.10 -39.25
CA TRP A 257 -11.76 -58.73 -40.26
C TRP A 257 -12.03 -57.22 -40.26
N LYS A 258 -12.18 -56.58 -39.09
CA LYS A 258 -12.43 -55.13 -38.98
C LYS A 258 -11.27 -54.29 -39.51
N SER A 259 -10.02 -54.71 -39.27
CA SER A 259 -8.83 -54.01 -39.78
C SER A 259 -8.78 -53.98 -41.32
N ASN A 260 -8.94 -55.13 -41.98
CA ASN A 260 -9.00 -55.18 -43.44
C ASN A 260 -10.23 -54.45 -44.00
N LYS A 261 -11.40 -54.55 -43.35
CA LYS A 261 -12.62 -53.85 -43.79
C LYS A 261 -12.47 -52.33 -43.72
N ALA A 262 -11.80 -51.81 -42.68
CA ALA A 262 -11.49 -50.38 -42.57
C ALA A 262 -10.43 -49.92 -43.59
N LEU A 263 -9.41 -50.74 -43.87
CA LEU A 263 -8.40 -50.44 -44.90
C LEU A 263 -8.99 -50.45 -46.31
N HIS A 264 -9.86 -51.43 -46.63
CA HIS A 264 -10.59 -51.46 -47.90
C HIS A 264 -11.58 -50.28 -48.02
N GLN A 265 -12.34 -49.95 -46.97
CA GLN A 265 -13.17 -48.73 -46.96
C GLN A 265 -12.32 -47.47 -47.15
N MET A 266 -11.09 -47.43 -46.64
CA MET A 266 -10.19 -46.30 -46.88
C MET A 266 -9.74 -46.25 -48.34
N LYS A 267 -9.30 -47.37 -48.93
CA LYS A 267 -8.99 -47.47 -50.37
C LYS A 267 -10.17 -47.05 -51.26
N ASP A 268 -11.37 -47.55 -50.98
CA ASP A 268 -12.58 -47.20 -51.72
C ASP A 268 -12.99 -45.72 -51.53
N SER A 269 -12.77 -45.14 -50.34
CA SER A 269 -12.92 -43.70 -50.14
C SER A 269 -11.92 -42.89 -50.96
N CYS A 270 -10.69 -43.40 -51.11
CA CYS A 270 -9.64 -42.77 -51.92
C CYS A 270 -9.90 -42.86 -53.43
N LYS A 271 -10.72 -43.79 -53.93
CA LYS A 271 -11.10 -43.84 -55.37
C LYS A 271 -11.85 -42.59 -55.81
N LYS A 272 -12.48 -41.86 -54.87
CA LYS A 272 -13.18 -40.59 -55.09
C LYS A 272 -12.33 -39.34 -54.76
N ILE A 273 -11.05 -39.50 -54.38
CA ILE A 273 -10.22 -38.42 -53.81
C ILE A 273 -8.77 -38.41 -54.35
N HIS A 274 -8.25 -39.54 -54.87
CA HIS A 274 -6.90 -39.68 -55.44
C HIS A 274 -6.98 -40.38 -56.81
N LEU A 275 -6.21 -39.90 -57.79
CA LEU A 275 -6.26 -40.35 -59.18
C LEU A 275 -5.59 -41.72 -59.36
N ASP A 276 -6.24 -42.62 -60.09
CA ASP A 276 -5.74 -43.98 -60.31
C ASP A 276 -4.50 -44.00 -61.22
N THR A 277 -3.59 -44.94 -61.00
CA THR A 277 -2.36 -45.11 -61.82
C THR A 277 -2.67 -45.54 -63.24
N ASN A 278 -3.83 -46.19 -63.46
CA ASN A 278 -4.34 -46.58 -64.79
C ASN A 278 -4.65 -45.37 -65.71
N LEU A 279 -4.58 -44.14 -65.21
CA LEU A 279 -4.76 -42.91 -65.99
C LEU A 279 -3.48 -42.39 -66.64
N LEU A 280 -2.31 -42.99 -66.31
CA LEU A 280 -1.03 -42.61 -66.91
C LEU A 280 -1.03 -42.94 -68.41
N VAL A 281 -0.58 -41.99 -69.22
CA VAL A 281 -0.51 -42.12 -70.70
C VAL A 281 0.53 -43.15 -71.14
N VAL A 282 1.66 -43.18 -70.42
CA VAL A 282 2.85 -43.96 -70.78
C VAL A 282 2.93 -45.20 -69.90
N ASP A 283 3.18 -46.35 -70.53
CA ASP A 283 3.45 -47.63 -69.85
C ASP A 283 4.81 -47.59 -69.14
N TYR A 284 4.85 -46.97 -67.96
CA TYR A 284 6.04 -46.92 -67.13
C TYR A 284 6.34 -48.30 -66.49
N PRO A 285 7.63 -48.64 -66.26
CA PRO A 285 8.01 -49.84 -65.53
C PRO A 285 7.32 -49.94 -64.17
N SER A 286 6.94 -51.16 -63.76
CA SER A 286 6.12 -51.38 -62.55
C SER A 286 6.73 -50.77 -61.27
N ASP A 287 8.05 -50.70 -61.17
CA ASP A 287 8.74 -50.12 -60.02
C ASP A 287 8.74 -48.59 -60.03
N PHE A 288 8.68 -47.96 -61.21
CA PHE A 288 8.43 -46.52 -61.32
C PHE A 288 6.99 -46.19 -60.93
N VAL A 289 5.99 -46.95 -61.38
CA VAL A 289 4.58 -46.78 -60.98
C VAL A 289 4.42 -46.95 -59.46
N LYS A 290 5.10 -47.92 -58.83
CA LYS A 290 5.18 -48.05 -57.36
C LYS A 290 5.83 -46.83 -56.70
N SER A 291 6.83 -46.21 -57.32
CA SER A 291 7.53 -45.05 -56.77
C SER A 291 6.72 -43.75 -56.75
N VAL A 292 5.69 -43.63 -57.60
CA VAL A 292 4.80 -42.45 -57.71
C VAL A 292 3.39 -42.69 -57.13
N SER A 293 3.13 -43.90 -56.65
CA SER A 293 1.87 -44.28 -56.00
C SER A 293 1.99 -44.36 -54.47
N CYS A 294 0.87 -44.09 -53.80
CA CYS A 294 0.80 -44.15 -52.35
C CYS A 294 0.77 -45.60 -51.86
N GLN A 295 1.73 -45.97 -51.00
CA GLN A 295 1.85 -47.32 -50.43
C GLN A 295 0.73 -47.73 -49.44
N VAL A 296 -0.42 -47.05 -49.47
CA VAL A 296 -1.62 -47.31 -48.67
C VAL A 296 -2.88 -47.34 -49.53
N CYS A 297 -3.00 -46.46 -50.54
CA CYS A 297 -4.17 -46.43 -51.43
C CYS A 297 -3.88 -46.80 -52.89
N GLU A 298 -2.63 -47.10 -53.26
CA GLU A 298 -2.13 -47.48 -54.60
C GLU A 298 -2.37 -46.47 -55.74
N HIS A 299 -3.24 -45.47 -55.54
CA HIS A 299 -3.40 -44.32 -56.41
C HIS A 299 -2.18 -43.39 -56.44
N ILE A 300 -2.11 -42.54 -57.46
CA ILE A 300 -1.06 -41.52 -57.64
C ILE A 300 -1.02 -40.59 -56.42
N LEU A 301 0.20 -40.32 -55.95
CA LEU A 301 0.44 -39.54 -54.75
C LEU A 301 -0.17 -38.12 -54.80
N SER A 302 -1.14 -37.88 -53.92
CA SER A 302 -1.84 -36.60 -53.76
C SER A 302 -1.47 -35.97 -52.43
N ASP A 303 -0.87 -34.77 -52.44
CA ASP A 303 -0.19 -34.15 -51.30
C ASP A 303 0.80 -35.14 -50.64
N PRO A 304 1.88 -35.52 -51.35
CA PRO A 304 2.82 -36.51 -50.87
C PRO A 304 3.57 -36.02 -49.62
N VAL A 305 3.66 -36.92 -48.64
CA VAL A 305 4.53 -36.77 -47.47
C VAL A 305 5.48 -37.95 -47.38
N GLN A 306 6.69 -37.67 -46.91
CA GLN A 306 7.74 -38.63 -46.66
C GLN A 306 7.83 -38.90 -45.15
N THR A 307 7.96 -40.18 -44.80
CA THR A 307 8.23 -40.62 -43.42
C THR A 307 9.74 -40.61 -43.13
N PRO A 308 10.18 -40.66 -41.86
CA PRO A 308 11.61 -40.75 -41.51
C PRO A 308 12.32 -41.94 -42.19
N CYS A 309 11.62 -43.07 -42.32
CA CYS A 309 12.06 -44.25 -43.06
C CYS A 309 11.92 -44.12 -44.61
N LYS A 310 11.86 -42.89 -45.13
CA LYS A 310 11.83 -42.49 -46.55
C LYS A 310 10.64 -42.96 -47.41
N HIS A 311 9.73 -43.77 -46.88
CA HIS A 311 8.50 -44.18 -47.58
C HIS A 311 7.52 -43.02 -47.80
N LEU A 312 6.79 -43.06 -48.92
CA LEU A 312 5.93 -41.99 -49.44
C LEU A 312 4.44 -42.35 -49.39
N PHE A 313 3.62 -41.40 -48.93
CA PHE A 313 2.17 -41.55 -48.77
C PHE A 313 1.42 -40.25 -49.10
N CYS A 314 0.15 -40.33 -49.50
CA CYS A 314 -0.73 -39.17 -49.46
C CYS A 314 -0.92 -38.73 -48.00
N ARG A 315 -0.82 -37.43 -47.70
CA ARG A 315 -0.93 -36.88 -46.33
C ARG A 315 -2.19 -37.36 -45.60
N ILE A 316 -3.33 -37.42 -46.30
CA ILE A 316 -4.61 -37.88 -45.77
C ILE A 316 -4.57 -39.39 -45.44
N CYS A 317 -3.93 -40.20 -46.29
CA CYS A 317 -3.86 -41.66 -46.11
C CYS A 317 -3.02 -42.04 -44.89
N ILE A 318 -1.83 -41.45 -44.72
CA ILE A 318 -0.98 -41.76 -43.56
C ILE A 318 -1.56 -41.25 -42.23
N LEU A 319 -2.20 -40.06 -42.21
CA LEU A 319 -2.82 -39.54 -41.00
C LEU A 319 -4.07 -40.34 -40.59
N LYS A 320 -4.89 -40.80 -41.54
CA LYS A 320 -5.98 -41.75 -41.27
C LYS A 320 -5.43 -43.09 -40.75
N TYR A 321 -4.38 -43.62 -41.37
CA TYR A 321 -3.75 -44.87 -40.93
C TYR A 321 -3.21 -44.77 -39.50
N ILE A 322 -2.44 -43.72 -39.17
CA ILE A 322 -1.89 -43.51 -37.81
C ILE A 322 -3.02 -43.43 -36.77
N LYS A 323 -4.12 -42.75 -37.09
CA LYS A 323 -5.29 -42.64 -36.19
C LYS A 323 -6.02 -43.97 -35.96
N LEU A 324 -5.91 -44.93 -36.87
CA LEU A 324 -6.60 -46.22 -36.81
C LEU A 324 -5.72 -47.38 -36.33
N MET A 325 -4.42 -47.36 -36.66
CA MET A 325 -3.50 -48.49 -36.53
C MET A 325 -2.24 -48.17 -35.68
N GLY A 326 -2.09 -46.93 -35.20
CA GLY A 326 -0.98 -46.48 -34.36
C GLY A 326 0.17 -45.81 -35.13
N CYS A 327 1.11 -45.21 -34.39
CA CYS A 327 2.22 -44.39 -34.91
C CYS A 327 3.36 -45.21 -35.53
N TYR A 328 3.04 -45.98 -36.58
CA TYR A 328 3.98 -46.83 -37.32
C TYR A 328 3.81 -46.62 -38.83
N CYS A 329 4.93 -46.68 -39.57
CA CYS A 329 4.92 -46.64 -41.02
C CYS A 329 4.18 -47.87 -41.60
N PRO A 330 3.19 -47.70 -42.50
CA PRO A 330 2.48 -48.81 -43.14
C PRO A 330 3.39 -49.80 -43.87
N SER A 331 4.45 -49.32 -44.52
CA SER A 331 5.31 -50.13 -45.41
C SER A 331 6.34 -50.99 -44.66
N CYS A 332 6.94 -50.46 -43.60
CA CYS A 332 8.05 -51.13 -42.89
C CYS A 332 7.87 -51.23 -41.36
N LYS A 333 6.74 -50.76 -40.81
CA LYS A 333 6.42 -50.71 -39.37
C LYS A 333 7.39 -49.89 -38.50
N TYR A 334 8.32 -49.13 -39.11
CA TYR A 334 9.18 -48.20 -38.38
C TYR A 334 8.36 -47.13 -37.63
N PRO A 335 8.70 -46.77 -36.38
CA PRO A 335 7.96 -45.74 -35.63
C PRO A 335 7.88 -44.41 -36.39
N CYS A 336 6.69 -43.85 -36.52
CA CYS A 336 6.46 -42.62 -37.25
C CYS A 336 5.29 -41.84 -36.64
N PHE A 337 5.57 -40.67 -36.10
CA PHE A 337 4.58 -39.77 -35.51
C PHE A 337 4.12 -38.72 -36.53
N PRO A 338 2.90 -38.15 -36.40
CA PRO A 338 2.38 -37.13 -37.31
C PRO A 338 3.25 -35.86 -37.45
N THR A 339 4.12 -35.60 -36.47
CA THR A 339 5.11 -34.51 -36.46
C THR A 339 6.29 -34.76 -37.39
N ASP A 340 6.57 -36.01 -37.74
CA ASP A 340 7.81 -36.43 -38.40
C ASP A 340 7.64 -36.55 -39.92
N LEU A 341 6.46 -36.20 -40.42
CA LEU A 341 6.07 -36.25 -41.83
C LEU A 341 6.59 -35.01 -42.57
N THR A 342 7.65 -35.19 -43.35
CA THR A 342 8.27 -34.14 -44.17
C THR A 342 7.67 -34.09 -45.58
N ALA A 343 7.89 -33.01 -46.32
CA ALA A 343 7.60 -32.96 -47.74
C ALA A 343 8.76 -33.60 -48.54
N PRO A 344 8.50 -34.36 -49.62
CA PRO A 344 9.55 -34.88 -50.50
C PRO A 344 10.38 -33.78 -51.15
N VAL A 345 11.57 -34.14 -51.60
CA VAL A 345 12.48 -33.22 -52.31
C VAL A 345 11.84 -32.63 -53.57
N LYS A 346 12.12 -31.34 -53.85
CA LYS A 346 11.49 -30.59 -54.95
C LYS A 346 11.67 -31.24 -56.34
N SER A 347 12.80 -31.90 -56.58
CA SER A 347 13.07 -32.64 -57.82
C SER A 347 12.07 -33.78 -58.02
N TYR A 348 11.80 -34.57 -56.99
CA TYR A 348 10.79 -35.64 -57.02
C TYR A 348 9.39 -35.07 -57.27
N LEU A 349 9.02 -33.96 -56.61
CA LEU A 349 7.74 -33.28 -56.85
C LEU A 349 7.63 -32.74 -58.29
N SER A 350 8.73 -32.32 -58.91
CA SER A 350 8.76 -31.89 -60.31
C SER A 350 8.51 -33.06 -61.27
N VAL A 351 9.11 -34.23 -61.01
CA VAL A 351 8.87 -35.45 -61.79
C VAL A 351 7.42 -35.93 -61.64
N LEU A 352 6.91 -35.98 -60.41
CA LEU A 352 5.53 -36.37 -60.11
C LEU A 352 4.51 -35.47 -60.84
N ASN A 353 4.71 -34.15 -60.84
CA ASN A 353 3.82 -33.19 -61.51
C ASN A 353 3.91 -33.21 -63.05
N ALA A 354 4.97 -33.79 -63.62
CA ALA A 354 5.18 -33.90 -65.06
C ALA A 354 4.53 -35.14 -65.70
N LEU A 355 4.06 -36.10 -64.88
CA LEU A 355 3.38 -37.31 -65.36
C LEU A 355 2.14 -36.95 -66.20
N LEU A 356 2.08 -37.45 -67.43
CA LEU A 356 0.94 -37.23 -68.33
C LEU A 356 -0.21 -38.18 -67.98
N LEU A 357 -1.40 -37.60 -67.84
CA LEU A 357 -2.65 -38.31 -67.55
C LEU A 357 -3.66 -38.12 -68.67
N LYS A 358 -4.39 -39.18 -68.98
CA LYS A 358 -5.59 -39.11 -69.83
C LYS A 358 -6.73 -38.47 -69.06
N CYS A 359 -7.52 -37.65 -69.74
CA CYS A 359 -8.76 -37.14 -69.16
C CYS A 359 -9.76 -38.29 -68.93
N THR A 360 -10.55 -38.18 -67.86
CA THR A 360 -11.58 -39.19 -67.50
C THR A 360 -12.98 -38.84 -67.99
N VAL A 361 -13.11 -37.74 -68.76
CA VAL A 361 -14.38 -37.27 -69.32
C VAL A 361 -14.55 -37.84 -70.73
N SER A 362 -15.69 -38.49 -70.98
CA SER A 362 -16.02 -39.08 -72.28
C SER A 362 -16.06 -38.01 -73.39
N GLY A 363 -15.20 -38.16 -74.41
CA GLY A 363 -15.06 -37.22 -75.51
C GLY A 363 -13.91 -36.20 -75.36
N CYS A 364 -12.98 -36.41 -74.42
CA CYS A 364 -11.78 -35.58 -74.27
C CYS A 364 -10.51 -36.43 -74.27
N ASP A 365 -9.81 -36.46 -75.40
CA ASP A 365 -8.55 -37.21 -75.59
C ASP A 365 -7.29 -36.39 -75.27
N GLU A 366 -7.39 -35.31 -74.48
CA GLU A 366 -6.24 -34.51 -74.07
C GLU A 366 -5.36 -35.23 -73.04
N GLU A 367 -4.04 -35.20 -73.27
CA GLU A 367 -3.01 -35.67 -72.36
C GLU A 367 -2.47 -34.50 -71.53
N ILE A 368 -2.68 -34.52 -70.20
CA ILE A 368 -2.37 -33.37 -69.33
C ILE A 368 -1.39 -33.76 -68.21
N PRO A 369 -0.33 -32.98 -67.96
CA PRO A 369 0.54 -33.18 -66.80
C PRO A 369 -0.24 -33.10 -65.47
N LEU A 370 0.03 -34.00 -64.52
CA LEU A 370 -0.63 -34.09 -63.22
C LEU A 370 -0.75 -32.73 -62.52
N GLY A 371 0.30 -31.89 -62.56
CA GLY A 371 0.30 -30.56 -61.95
C GLY A 371 -0.68 -29.55 -62.56
N LYS A 372 -1.22 -29.80 -63.76
CA LYS A 372 -2.23 -28.99 -64.46
C LYS A 372 -3.60 -29.67 -64.57
N TYR A 373 -3.71 -30.94 -64.19
CA TYR A 373 -4.89 -31.79 -64.37
C TYR A 373 -6.15 -31.23 -63.68
N SER A 374 -6.02 -30.70 -62.46
CA SER A 374 -7.13 -30.08 -61.72
C SER A 374 -7.69 -28.83 -62.41
N HIS A 375 -6.84 -28.04 -63.06
CA HIS A 375 -7.26 -26.88 -63.84
C HIS A 375 -7.95 -27.29 -65.14
N HIS A 376 -7.47 -28.33 -65.84
CA HIS A 376 -8.15 -28.88 -67.01
C HIS A 376 -9.55 -29.42 -66.64
N ILE A 377 -9.67 -30.25 -65.59
CA ILE A 377 -10.97 -30.78 -65.14
C ILE A 377 -11.99 -29.67 -64.81
N SER A 378 -11.53 -28.52 -64.29
CA SER A 378 -12.42 -27.39 -63.96
C SER A 378 -13.05 -26.69 -65.20
N LYS A 379 -12.54 -26.95 -66.40
CA LYS A 379 -13.08 -26.42 -67.67
C LYS A 379 -14.24 -27.25 -68.23
N HIS A 380 -14.32 -28.53 -67.87
CA HIS A 380 -15.43 -29.40 -68.27
C HIS A 380 -16.73 -29.00 -67.56
N LYS A 381 -17.84 -28.94 -68.32
CA LYS A 381 -19.14 -28.53 -67.75
C LYS A 381 -19.76 -29.58 -66.83
N GLU A 382 -19.49 -30.87 -67.06
CA GLU A 382 -20.16 -32.00 -66.40
C GLU A 382 -19.68 -32.27 -64.96
N THR A 383 -18.54 -31.69 -64.55
CA THR A 383 -17.93 -31.87 -63.22
C THR A 383 -18.23 -30.73 -62.24
N LYS A 384 -18.94 -29.67 -62.67
CA LYS A 384 -19.35 -28.54 -61.82
C LYS A 384 -20.42 -28.94 -60.79
N GLY A 385 -19.99 -29.56 -59.69
CA GLY A 385 -20.86 -29.92 -58.57
C GLY A 385 -20.40 -31.11 -57.72
N LYS A 386 -19.36 -31.84 -58.14
CA LYS A 386 -18.72 -32.89 -57.32
C LYS A 386 -17.36 -32.39 -56.85
N GLU A 387 -17.17 -32.22 -55.55
CA GLU A 387 -15.91 -31.74 -54.97
C GLU A 387 -14.76 -32.68 -55.33
N ALA A 388 -13.92 -32.25 -56.27
CA ALA A 388 -12.88 -33.07 -56.84
C ALA A 388 -11.54 -32.90 -56.10
N TYR A 389 -11.05 -33.99 -55.52
CA TYR A 389 -9.62 -34.35 -55.38
C TYR A 389 -8.67 -33.25 -54.82
N ALA A 390 -8.30 -33.41 -53.54
CA ALA A 390 -7.27 -32.71 -52.74
C ALA A 390 -7.73 -31.63 -51.72
N HIS A 391 -7.47 -31.90 -50.44
CA HIS A 391 -7.76 -31.02 -49.31
C HIS A 391 -6.59 -30.04 -49.08
N ILE A 392 -6.64 -28.85 -49.69
CA ILE A 392 -5.54 -27.87 -49.61
C ILE A 392 -5.50 -27.23 -48.22
N ASN A 393 -4.34 -27.28 -47.54
CA ASN A 393 -4.10 -26.47 -46.35
C ASN A 393 -4.02 -24.99 -46.75
N LYS A 394 -5.04 -24.20 -46.37
CA LYS A 394 -5.12 -22.76 -46.65
C LYS A 394 -4.07 -21.91 -45.90
N GLY A 395 -3.22 -22.54 -45.08
CA GLY A 395 -2.24 -21.88 -44.25
C GLY A 395 -2.89 -21.11 -43.09
N GLY A 396 -2.16 -20.14 -42.57
CA GLY A 396 -2.58 -19.30 -41.44
C GLY A 396 -1.53 -19.25 -40.33
N ARG A 397 -1.43 -18.09 -39.67
CA ARG A 397 -0.47 -17.90 -38.56
C ARG A 397 -0.83 -18.84 -37.39
N PRO A 398 0.12 -19.62 -36.84
CA PRO A 398 -0.12 -20.44 -35.67
C PRO A 398 -0.71 -19.63 -34.52
N ARG A 399 -1.79 -20.13 -33.89
CA ARG A 399 -2.46 -19.45 -32.78
C ARG A 399 -1.55 -19.45 -31.55
N GLN A 400 -1.02 -18.28 -31.21
CA GLN A 400 -0.26 -18.07 -29.98
C GLN A 400 -1.15 -18.22 -28.73
N HIS A 401 -0.51 -18.53 -27.60
CA HIS A 401 -1.13 -18.62 -26.27
C HIS A 401 -1.70 -17.25 -25.84
N LEU A 402 -2.82 -17.24 -25.12
CA LEU A 402 -3.56 -16.01 -24.83
C LEU A 402 -2.73 -14.98 -24.03
N LEU A 403 -1.88 -15.46 -23.12
CA LEU A 403 -1.04 -14.60 -22.28
C LEU A 403 0.16 -13.96 -23.01
N THR A 404 0.56 -14.49 -24.18
CA THR A 404 1.66 -13.91 -24.98
C THR A 404 1.19 -12.93 -26.05
N LEU A 405 -0.12 -12.64 -26.09
CA LEU A 405 -0.75 -11.73 -27.05
C LEU A 405 -0.85 -10.30 -26.52
N THR A 406 -0.76 -9.32 -27.42
CA THR A 406 -1.06 -7.92 -27.08
C THR A 406 -2.55 -7.73 -26.76
N ARG A 407 -2.90 -6.68 -26.00
CA ARG A 407 -4.30 -6.38 -25.61
C ARG A 407 -5.27 -6.35 -26.80
N ARG A 408 -4.84 -5.85 -27.98
CA ARG A 408 -5.68 -5.83 -29.20
C ARG A 408 -5.92 -7.24 -29.74
N ALA A 409 -4.91 -8.10 -29.74
CA ALA A 409 -5.05 -9.49 -30.17
C ALA A 409 -5.86 -10.33 -29.15
N GLN A 410 -5.70 -10.10 -27.84
CA GLN A 410 -6.56 -10.69 -26.80
C GLN A 410 -8.03 -10.26 -26.97
N LYS A 411 -8.32 -8.96 -27.14
CA LYS A 411 -9.67 -8.43 -27.40
C LYS A 411 -10.31 -9.07 -28.63
N HIS A 412 -9.54 -9.31 -29.70
CA HIS A 412 -10.04 -9.99 -30.89
C HIS A 412 -10.30 -11.49 -30.63
N ARG A 413 -9.36 -12.19 -29.99
CA ARG A 413 -9.47 -13.63 -29.68
C ARG A 413 -10.58 -13.97 -28.70
N LEU A 414 -10.94 -13.05 -27.80
CA LEU A 414 -12.01 -13.20 -26.81
C LEU A 414 -13.32 -12.48 -27.22
N ARG A 415 -13.46 -12.00 -28.47
CA ARG A 415 -14.60 -11.17 -28.89
C ARG A 415 -15.95 -11.86 -28.64
N GLU A 416 -16.06 -13.13 -29.04
CA GLU A 416 -17.30 -13.92 -28.94
C GLU A 416 -17.66 -14.19 -27.48
N LEU A 417 -16.72 -14.71 -26.69
CA LEU A 417 -16.92 -14.92 -25.25
C LEU A 417 -17.26 -13.63 -24.51
N LYS A 418 -16.63 -12.50 -24.88
CA LYS A 418 -16.97 -11.19 -24.31
C LYS A 418 -18.41 -10.77 -24.63
N MET A 419 -18.93 -11.10 -25.82
CA MET A 419 -20.34 -10.83 -26.14
C MET A 419 -21.28 -11.75 -25.36
N GLN A 420 -20.91 -13.01 -25.15
CA GLN A 420 -21.69 -13.95 -24.34
C GLN A 420 -21.76 -13.53 -22.87
N VAL A 421 -20.62 -13.18 -22.25
CA VAL A 421 -20.57 -12.70 -20.85
C VAL A 421 -21.31 -11.38 -20.69
N LYS A 422 -21.29 -10.49 -21.69
CA LYS A 422 -22.14 -9.29 -21.72
C LYS A 422 -23.62 -9.65 -21.73
N ALA A 423 -24.08 -10.44 -22.71
CA ALA A 423 -25.48 -10.84 -22.81
C ALA A 423 -26.00 -11.62 -21.59
N PHE A 424 -25.11 -12.33 -20.88
CA PHE A 424 -25.42 -12.93 -19.58
C PHE A 424 -25.58 -11.87 -18.48
N ALA A 425 -24.60 -10.99 -18.30
CA ALA A 425 -24.65 -9.94 -17.28
C ALA A 425 -25.83 -8.98 -17.50
N ASP A 426 -26.08 -8.58 -18.75
CA ASP A 426 -27.21 -7.72 -19.14
C ASP A 426 -28.58 -8.40 -18.88
N LYS A 427 -28.64 -9.73 -18.69
CA LYS A 427 -29.87 -10.50 -18.45
C LYS A 427 -30.12 -10.86 -16.98
N GLU A 428 -29.06 -11.24 -16.25
CA GLU A 428 -29.17 -11.80 -14.89
C GLU A 428 -28.61 -10.86 -13.80
N GLU A 429 -27.74 -9.90 -14.15
CA GLU A 429 -26.89 -9.12 -13.21
C GLU A 429 -26.85 -7.62 -13.56
N GLU A 430 -27.94 -7.11 -14.15
CA GLU A 430 -28.16 -5.71 -14.55
C GLU A 430 -27.04 -5.04 -15.39
N GLY A 431 -26.20 -5.86 -16.03
CA GLY A 431 -25.07 -5.42 -16.84
C GLY A 431 -23.74 -5.22 -16.08
N ASP A 432 -23.61 -5.65 -14.81
CA ASP A 432 -22.32 -5.61 -14.10
C ASP A 432 -21.35 -6.73 -14.55
N VAL A 433 -20.84 -6.53 -15.76
CA VAL A 433 -19.78 -7.35 -16.36
C VAL A 433 -18.51 -7.38 -15.50
N LYS A 434 -18.23 -6.37 -14.66
CA LYS A 434 -17.02 -6.31 -13.84
C LYS A 434 -17.11 -7.34 -12.71
N SER A 435 -18.21 -7.33 -11.95
CA SER A 435 -18.41 -8.28 -10.85
C SER A 435 -18.57 -9.71 -11.38
N VAL A 436 -19.33 -9.92 -12.46
CA VAL A 436 -19.44 -11.23 -13.12
C VAL A 436 -18.07 -11.78 -13.55
N CYS A 437 -17.23 -10.97 -14.22
CA CYS A 437 -15.89 -11.41 -14.63
C CYS A 437 -14.96 -11.70 -13.45
N LEU A 438 -15.09 -10.94 -12.36
CA LEU A 438 -14.34 -11.18 -11.12
C LEU A 438 -14.74 -12.52 -10.51
N THR A 439 -16.03 -12.72 -10.23
CA THR A 439 -16.54 -13.90 -9.55
C THR A 439 -16.18 -15.17 -10.33
N LEU A 440 -16.30 -15.14 -11.66
CA LEU A 440 -15.83 -16.24 -12.52
C LEU A 440 -14.32 -16.51 -12.38
N PHE A 441 -13.48 -15.48 -12.23
CA PHE A 441 -12.04 -15.66 -12.06
C PHE A 441 -11.66 -16.14 -10.64
N LEU A 442 -12.32 -15.63 -9.60
CA LEU A 442 -12.16 -16.11 -8.21
C LEU A 442 -12.57 -17.58 -8.06
N LEU A 443 -13.73 -17.95 -8.63
CA LEU A 443 -14.18 -19.34 -8.66
C LEU A 443 -13.21 -20.22 -9.47
N ALA A 444 -12.64 -19.72 -10.57
CA ALA A 444 -11.63 -20.46 -11.34
C ALA A 444 -10.30 -20.65 -10.57
N LEU A 445 -9.86 -19.67 -9.77
CA LEU A 445 -8.70 -19.81 -8.89
C LEU A 445 -8.97 -20.80 -7.76
N ARG A 446 -10.14 -20.71 -7.09
CA ARG A 446 -10.56 -21.66 -6.05
C ARG A 446 -10.71 -23.08 -6.58
N ALA A 447 -11.29 -23.27 -7.78
CA ALA A 447 -11.38 -24.58 -8.44
C ALA A 447 -10.02 -25.17 -8.87
N ARG A 448 -8.95 -24.36 -8.90
CA ARG A 448 -7.56 -24.79 -9.10
C ARG A 448 -6.80 -25.01 -7.79
N ASN A 449 -7.45 -24.82 -6.65
CA ASN A 449 -6.87 -24.79 -5.30
C ASN A 449 -5.86 -23.64 -5.09
N GLU A 450 -5.92 -22.57 -5.89
CA GLU A 450 -5.06 -21.38 -5.79
C GLU A 450 -5.64 -20.36 -4.78
N HIS A 451 -6.11 -20.83 -3.61
CA HIS A 451 -6.86 -20.03 -2.62
C HIS A 451 -6.16 -18.71 -2.27
N ARG A 452 -4.86 -18.77 -1.94
CA ARG A 452 -4.05 -17.57 -1.65
C ARG A 452 -4.13 -16.49 -2.74
N GLN A 453 -4.17 -16.87 -4.02
CA GLN A 453 -4.29 -15.89 -5.11
C GLN A 453 -5.71 -15.31 -5.23
N ALA A 454 -6.73 -16.10 -4.89
CA ALA A 454 -8.11 -15.60 -4.78
C ALA A 454 -8.24 -14.60 -3.63
N ASP A 455 -7.66 -14.92 -2.47
CA ASP A 455 -7.69 -14.07 -1.27
C ASP A 455 -6.86 -12.77 -1.49
N GLU A 456 -5.68 -12.86 -2.12
CA GLU A 456 -4.89 -11.69 -2.54
C GLU A 456 -5.66 -10.81 -3.56
N LEU A 457 -6.46 -11.41 -4.46
CA LEU A 457 -7.28 -10.69 -5.44
C LEU A 457 -8.50 -10.02 -4.79
N GLU A 458 -9.22 -10.71 -3.90
CA GLU A 458 -10.32 -10.14 -3.11
C GLU A 458 -9.84 -8.95 -2.29
N ALA A 459 -8.73 -9.11 -1.56
CA ALA A 459 -8.11 -8.00 -0.81
C ALA A 459 -7.77 -6.81 -1.73
N ILE A 460 -7.19 -7.03 -2.92
CA ILE A 460 -6.92 -5.96 -3.88
C ILE A 460 -8.21 -5.25 -4.33
N MET A 461 -9.31 -5.97 -4.46
CA MET A 461 -10.58 -5.43 -4.97
C MET A 461 -11.43 -4.71 -3.92
N GLU A 462 -11.34 -5.13 -2.67
CA GLU A 462 -11.90 -4.42 -1.50
C GLU A 462 -11.03 -3.22 -1.07
N GLY A 463 -9.89 -2.99 -1.73
CA GLY A 463 -8.94 -1.92 -1.36
C GLY A 463 -8.04 -2.26 -0.15
N ARG A 464 -8.07 -3.50 0.32
CA ARG A 464 -7.19 -4.07 1.38
C ARG A 464 -5.83 -4.56 0.86
N GLY A 465 -5.61 -4.55 -0.46
CA GLY A 465 -4.35 -4.94 -1.09
C GLY A 465 -3.22 -3.92 -0.91
N ALA A 466 -2.07 -4.17 -1.53
CA ALA A 466 -0.85 -3.34 -1.37
C ALA A 466 -0.95 -1.89 -1.89
N GLY A 467 -2.06 -1.49 -2.50
CA GLY A 467 -2.34 -0.10 -2.89
C GLY A 467 -3.23 0.56 -1.85
N LEU A 468 -2.68 1.50 -1.07
CA LEU A 468 -3.39 2.16 0.02
C LEU A 468 -4.58 2.99 -0.50
N HIS A 469 -5.69 3.01 0.24
CA HIS A 469 -6.83 3.87 -0.08
C HIS A 469 -6.44 5.37 -0.06
N PRO A 470 -7.00 6.25 -0.92
CA PRO A 470 -6.65 7.67 -0.94
C PRO A 470 -6.81 8.39 0.42
N ALA A 471 -7.79 7.99 1.24
CA ALA A 471 -7.97 8.55 2.59
C ALA A 471 -6.81 8.20 3.54
N VAL A 472 -6.30 6.96 3.50
CA VAL A 472 -5.12 6.54 4.28
C VAL A 472 -3.88 7.30 3.82
N CYS A 473 -3.72 7.49 2.51
CA CYS A 473 -2.64 8.33 1.96
C CYS A 473 -2.76 9.80 2.39
N LEU A 474 -3.98 10.33 2.51
CA LEU A 474 -4.24 11.68 3.00
C LEU A 474 -3.91 11.79 4.50
N ALA A 475 -4.34 10.84 5.33
CA ALA A 475 -4.02 10.75 6.75
C ALA A 475 -2.50 10.78 6.98
N ILE A 476 -1.76 9.90 6.29
CA ILE A 476 -0.29 9.88 6.36
C ILE A 476 0.29 11.24 5.97
N ARG A 477 -0.12 11.82 4.82
CA ARG A 477 0.39 13.12 4.36
C ARG A 477 0.19 14.23 5.39
N VAL A 478 -1.01 14.34 5.94
CA VAL A 478 -1.42 15.42 6.84
C VAL A 478 -0.77 15.24 8.22
N ASN A 479 -0.92 14.07 8.85
CA ASN A 479 -0.43 13.82 10.20
C ASN A 479 1.10 13.76 10.31
N THR A 480 1.81 13.44 9.20
CA THR A 480 3.29 13.52 9.15
C THR A 480 3.82 14.85 8.61
N PHE A 481 2.96 15.87 8.45
CA PHE A 481 3.31 17.22 8.01
C PHE A 481 3.98 17.30 6.63
N LEU A 482 3.74 16.32 5.74
CA LEU A 482 4.33 16.30 4.40
C LEU A 482 3.64 17.33 3.50
N SER A 483 4.43 18.29 2.99
CA SER A 483 3.98 19.16 1.91
C SER A 483 3.61 18.35 0.67
N CYS A 484 2.73 18.88 -0.18
CA CYS A 484 2.33 18.24 -1.44
C CYS A 484 3.55 17.85 -2.29
N SER A 485 4.59 18.69 -2.32
CA SER A 485 5.83 18.45 -3.05
C SER A 485 6.69 17.32 -2.45
N GLN A 486 6.81 17.25 -1.12
CA GLN A 486 7.52 16.15 -0.44
C GLN A 486 6.78 14.82 -0.63
N TYR A 487 5.45 14.81 -0.43
CA TYR A 487 4.62 13.63 -0.67
C TYR A 487 4.71 13.17 -2.13
N HIS A 488 4.68 14.08 -3.11
CA HIS A 488 4.80 13.71 -4.52
C HIS A 488 6.17 13.09 -4.86
N LYS A 489 7.26 13.60 -4.28
CA LYS A 489 8.60 12.99 -4.40
C LYS A 489 8.58 11.56 -3.83
N MET A 490 8.06 11.35 -2.62
CA MET A 490 7.92 10.03 -2.00
C MET A 490 7.10 9.06 -2.87
N TYR A 491 5.90 9.48 -3.29
CA TYR A 491 5.03 8.71 -4.19
C TYR A 491 5.77 8.31 -5.49
N ARG A 492 6.44 9.25 -6.15
CA ARG A 492 7.14 9.00 -7.41
C ARG A 492 8.29 8.02 -7.22
N THR A 493 9.10 8.17 -6.17
CA THR A 493 10.22 7.27 -5.88
C THR A 493 9.72 5.86 -5.57
N VAL A 494 8.76 5.69 -4.65
CA VAL A 494 8.23 4.37 -4.28
C VAL A 494 7.57 3.66 -5.47
N LYS A 495 6.83 4.39 -6.30
CA LYS A 495 6.23 3.83 -7.52
C LYS A 495 7.27 3.44 -8.57
N ALA A 496 8.37 4.18 -8.69
CA ALA A 496 9.45 3.88 -9.62
C ALA A 496 10.30 2.66 -9.17
N THR A 497 10.59 2.53 -7.87
CA THR A 497 11.42 1.42 -7.36
C THR A 497 10.67 0.10 -7.24
N THR A 498 9.41 0.12 -6.79
CA THR A 498 8.61 -1.10 -6.59
C THR A 498 7.83 -1.55 -7.83
N GLY A 499 7.67 -0.66 -8.82
CA GLY A 499 6.76 -0.86 -9.96
C GLY A 499 5.27 -0.88 -9.58
N ARG A 500 4.92 -0.72 -8.28
CA ARG A 500 3.55 -0.80 -7.75
C ARG A 500 3.09 0.58 -7.26
N GLN A 501 1.82 0.89 -7.46
CA GLN A 501 1.22 2.12 -6.93
C GLN A 501 0.73 1.88 -5.49
N ILE A 502 1.66 1.91 -4.54
CA ILE A 502 1.36 1.78 -3.09
C ILE A 502 0.67 3.04 -2.57
N PHE A 503 1.33 4.20 -2.73
CA PHE A 503 0.76 5.50 -2.44
C PHE A 503 -0.09 6.00 -3.63
N GLN A 504 -1.11 6.81 -3.34
CA GLN A 504 -1.99 7.39 -4.37
C GLN A 504 -1.50 8.77 -4.86
N PRO A 505 -1.73 9.13 -6.13
CA PRO A 505 -1.33 10.42 -6.67
C PRO A 505 -2.11 11.59 -6.05
N LEU A 506 -1.52 12.79 -6.03
CA LEU A 506 -2.10 13.98 -5.38
C LEU A 506 -3.53 14.32 -5.82
N HIS A 507 -3.94 14.04 -7.07
CA HIS A 507 -5.30 14.32 -7.51
C HIS A 507 -6.34 13.41 -6.82
N ALA A 508 -5.97 12.18 -6.46
CA ALA A 508 -6.83 11.28 -5.70
C ALA A 508 -6.98 11.78 -4.25
N LEU A 509 -5.89 12.24 -3.64
CA LEU A 509 -5.93 12.87 -2.31
C LEU A 509 -6.78 14.16 -2.31
N ARG A 510 -6.69 14.99 -3.36
CA ARG A 510 -7.53 16.19 -3.51
C ARG A 510 -9.02 15.89 -3.75
N ASN A 511 -9.35 14.71 -4.25
CA ASN A 511 -10.74 14.28 -4.35
C ASN A 511 -11.23 13.70 -3.01
N ALA A 512 -10.39 12.95 -2.30
CA ALA A 512 -10.69 12.45 -0.96
C ALA A 512 -10.84 13.56 0.09
N GLU A 513 -10.01 14.62 0.03
CA GLU A 513 -10.07 15.73 0.99
C GLU A 513 -11.39 16.52 0.91
N LYS A 514 -12.10 16.50 -0.23
CA LYS A 514 -13.40 17.17 -0.38
C LYS A 514 -14.46 16.64 0.58
N ALA A 515 -14.47 15.33 0.83
CA ALA A 515 -15.46 14.70 1.71
C ALA A 515 -15.27 15.07 3.20
N LEU A 516 -14.11 15.63 3.57
CA LEU A 516 -13.76 16.00 4.94
C LEU A 516 -13.79 17.52 5.16
N LEU A 517 -14.10 18.30 4.13
CA LEU A 517 -14.13 19.75 4.20
C LEU A 517 -15.58 20.26 4.33
N PRO A 518 -15.80 21.38 5.03
CA PRO A 518 -17.08 22.08 5.02
C PRO A 518 -17.54 22.35 3.58
N GLY A 519 -18.84 22.14 3.33
CA GLY A 519 -19.49 22.30 2.02
C GLY A 519 -19.81 21.01 1.29
N TYR A 520 -19.49 19.83 1.85
CA TYR A 520 -19.73 18.54 1.19
C TYR A 520 -21.07 17.88 1.54
N HIS A 521 -21.47 17.91 2.82
CA HIS A 521 -22.66 17.21 3.30
C HIS A 521 -23.92 18.09 3.23
N THR A 522 -25.07 17.47 2.97
CA THR A 522 -26.40 18.09 3.04
C THR A 522 -26.96 18.04 4.45
N PHE A 523 -27.66 19.10 4.86
CA PHE A 523 -28.29 19.25 6.16
C PHE A 523 -29.47 20.25 6.08
N GLU A 524 -30.28 20.30 7.12
CA GLU A 524 -31.45 21.19 7.23
C GLU A 524 -31.50 21.77 8.65
N TRP A 525 -31.92 23.03 8.83
CA TRP A 525 -32.16 23.63 10.14
C TRP A 525 -33.66 23.86 10.36
N ARG A 526 -34.15 23.56 11.57
CA ARG A 526 -35.54 23.79 11.99
C ARG A 526 -35.61 24.58 13.31
N PRO A 527 -36.20 25.79 13.32
CA PRO A 527 -36.56 26.60 12.14
C PRO A 527 -35.32 26.96 11.30
N PRO A 528 -35.50 27.41 10.04
CA PRO A 528 -34.40 27.95 9.24
C PRO A 528 -33.70 29.12 9.97
N LEU A 529 -32.37 29.11 9.95
CA LEU A 529 -31.54 30.10 10.66
C LEU A 529 -31.79 31.52 10.14
N LYS A 530 -32.06 32.45 11.06
CA LYS A 530 -32.21 33.88 10.75
C LYS A 530 -30.90 34.45 10.19
N ASN A 531 -30.99 35.18 9.08
CA ASN A 531 -29.87 35.83 8.38
C ASN A 531 -28.75 34.90 7.86
N VAL A 532 -28.93 33.57 7.86
CA VAL A 532 -27.97 32.60 7.32
C VAL A 532 -28.54 31.94 6.06
N SER A 533 -27.71 31.75 5.04
CA SER A 533 -28.15 31.13 3.78
C SER A 533 -28.41 29.63 3.94
N THR A 534 -29.52 29.14 3.39
CA THR A 534 -29.90 27.72 3.37
C THR A 534 -29.01 26.84 2.47
N ARG A 535 -28.08 27.42 1.70
CA ARG A 535 -27.12 26.67 0.89
C ARG A 535 -26.17 25.86 1.76
N THR A 536 -26.06 24.56 1.50
CA THR A 536 -25.15 23.65 2.23
C THR A 536 -23.78 23.48 1.56
N ASP A 537 -23.62 23.96 0.32
CA ASP A 537 -22.43 23.77 -0.53
C ASP A 537 -21.34 24.83 -0.34
N VAL A 538 -21.37 25.56 0.79
CA VAL A 538 -20.46 26.67 1.08
C VAL A 538 -19.18 26.17 1.76
N GLY A 539 -18.05 26.31 1.06
CA GLY A 539 -16.72 25.98 1.58
C GLY A 539 -16.03 27.15 2.29
N ILE A 540 -14.75 27.37 1.98
CA ILE A 540 -13.98 28.53 2.47
C ILE A 540 -14.51 29.81 1.81
N ILE A 541 -14.78 30.82 2.62
CA ILE A 541 -15.25 32.15 2.19
C ILE A 541 -14.27 33.25 2.62
N ASP A 542 -14.37 34.41 1.97
CA ASP A 542 -13.65 35.62 2.38
C ASP A 542 -14.21 36.09 3.74
N GLY A 543 -13.34 36.22 4.74
CA GLY A 543 -13.77 36.57 6.11
C GLY A 543 -14.33 37.99 6.19
N LEU A 544 -13.95 38.88 5.27
CA LEU A 544 -14.54 40.22 5.12
C LEU A 544 -16.06 40.20 4.93
N SER A 545 -16.64 39.06 4.50
CA SER A 545 -18.09 38.85 4.40
C SER A 545 -18.85 39.92 3.58
N GLY A 546 -18.17 40.59 2.63
CA GLY A 546 -18.74 41.63 1.78
C GLY A 546 -18.41 43.08 2.16
N LEU A 547 -17.54 43.32 3.15
CA LEU A 547 -17.08 44.66 3.53
C LEU A 547 -16.59 45.47 2.32
N ASN A 548 -17.05 46.72 2.22
CA ASN A 548 -16.71 47.61 1.10
C ASN A 548 -15.20 47.91 1.10
N ARG A 549 -14.60 47.97 -0.09
CA ARG A 549 -13.16 48.26 -0.30
C ARG A 549 -12.97 49.52 -1.15
N SER A 550 -13.95 50.44 -1.18
CA SER A 550 -13.79 51.74 -1.83
C SER A 550 -12.77 52.59 -1.08
N VAL A 551 -12.14 53.54 -1.78
CA VAL A 551 -11.19 54.49 -1.18
C VAL A 551 -11.93 55.51 -0.28
N ASP A 552 -13.23 55.67 -0.48
CA ASP A 552 -14.11 56.58 0.29
C ASP A 552 -14.50 56.01 1.68
N GLU A 553 -14.24 54.72 1.92
CA GLU A 553 -14.66 53.96 3.10
C GLU A 553 -13.49 53.74 4.07
N TYR A 554 -13.77 53.16 5.24
CA TYR A 554 -12.71 52.83 6.20
C TYR A 554 -11.68 51.85 5.59
N PRO A 555 -10.37 52.13 5.66
CA PRO A 555 -9.35 51.26 5.07
C PRO A 555 -9.37 49.84 5.62
N VAL A 556 -9.34 48.85 4.71
CA VAL A 556 -9.40 47.43 5.06
C VAL A 556 -8.03 46.77 4.94
N ASP A 557 -7.16 47.05 5.93
CA ASP A 557 -5.78 46.54 6.02
C ASP A 557 -5.71 45.14 6.66
N THR A 558 -6.67 44.27 6.33
CA THR A 558 -6.73 42.88 6.78
C THR A 558 -7.01 41.91 5.63
N ILE A 559 -6.52 40.68 5.78
CA ILE A 559 -6.88 39.54 4.95
C ILE A 559 -7.40 38.46 5.89
N SER A 560 -8.59 37.92 5.60
CA SER A 560 -9.20 36.87 6.41
C SER A 560 -9.87 35.79 5.56
N LYS A 561 -9.89 34.56 6.09
CA LYS A 561 -10.61 33.42 5.52
C LYS A 561 -11.32 32.68 6.64
N ARG A 562 -12.56 32.27 6.38
CA ARG A 562 -13.38 31.52 7.35
C ARG A 562 -14.19 30.43 6.67
N PHE A 563 -14.70 29.50 7.47
CA PHE A 563 -15.88 28.73 7.10
C PHE A 563 -17.15 29.44 7.61
N ARG A 564 -18.30 29.07 7.07
CA ARG A 564 -19.60 29.37 7.69
C ARG A 564 -19.80 28.40 8.87
N TYR A 565 -20.25 28.90 10.01
CA TYR A 565 -20.14 28.18 11.28
C TYR A 565 -20.98 26.89 11.30
N ASP A 566 -22.23 26.96 10.85
CA ASP A 566 -23.12 25.79 10.71
C ASP A 566 -22.52 24.70 9.80
N VAL A 567 -21.94 25.06 8.66
CA VAL A 567 -21.31 24.10 7.73
C VAL A 567 -20.06 23.46 8.35
N ALA A 568 -19.30 24.23 9.15
CA ALA A 568 -18.17 23.72 9.91
C ALA A 568 -18.61 22.72 10.98
N LEU A 569 -19.67 23.03 11.75
CA LEU A 569 -20.23 22.10 12.75
C LEU A 569 -20.76 20.81 12.10
N VAL A 570 -21.46 20.90 10.97
CA VAL A 570 -21.92 19.73 10.20
C VAL A 570 -20.74 18.85 9.76
N SER A 571 -19.69 19.45 9.22
CA SER A 571 -18.47 18.74 8.81
C SER A 571 -17.74 18.12 10.01
N ALA A 572 -17.71 18.81 11.16
CA ALA A 572 -17.13 18.31 12.40
C ALA A 572 -17.89 17.11 12.98
N LEU A 573 -19.23 17.16 13.02
CA LEU A 573 -20.08 16.05 13.46
C LEU A 573 -19.97 14.84 12.53
N LYS A 574 -19.84 15.07 11.22
CA LYS A 574 -19.61 14.01 10.23
C LYS A 574 -18.25 13.34 10.34
N ASP A 575 -17.21 14.10 10.65
CA ASP A 575 -15.86 13.60 10.91
C ASP A 575 -15.76 12.69 12.15
N MET A 576 -16.72 12.77 13.08
CA MET A 576 -16.85 11.91 14.27
C MET A 576 -18.09 11.00 14.25
N GLU A 577 -18.66 10.73 13.06
CA GLU A 577 -19.87 9.89 12.92
C GLU A 577 -19.68 8.49 13.51
N GLU A 578 -18.52 7.88 13.28
CA GLU A 578 -18.16 6.58 13.86
C GLU A 578 -18.08 6.65 15.39
N ASP A 579 -17.52 7.72 15.97
CA ASP A 579 -17.37 7.87 17.42
C ASP A 579 -18.73 8.02 18.12
N ILE A 580 -19.68 8.70 17.48
CA ILE A 580 -21.06 8.85 17.97
C ILE A 580 -21.82 7.51 17.92
N LEU A 581 -21.65 6.74 16.84
CA LEU A 581 -22.28 5.42 16.71
C LEU A 581 -21.66 4.37 17.65
N GLU A 582 -20.34 4.40 17.85
CA GLU A 582 -19.64 3.57 18.83
C GLU A 582 -20.05 3.95 20.27
N GLY A 583 -20.20 5.24 20.55
CA GLY A 583 -20.70 5.75 21.83
C GLY A 583 -22.14 5.35 22.16
N LEU A 584 -23.04 5.30 21.16
CA LEU A 584 -24.41 4.77 21.35
C LEU A 584 -24.38 3.29 21.76
N LYS A 585 -23.58 2.47 21.08
CA LYS A 585 -23.40 1.04 21.40
C LYS A 585 -22.81 0.84 22.78
N ALA A 586 -21.83 1.66 23.17
CA ALA A 586 -21.19 1.59 24.48
C ALA A 586 -22.13 1.96 25.65
N GLN A 587 -23.29 2.57 25.37
CA GLN A 587 -24.32 2.92 26.34
C GLN A 587 -25.59 2.02 26.21
N ASP A 588 -25.48 0.89 25.50
CA ASP A 588 -26.59 -0.02 25.18
C ASP A 588 -27.80 0.68 24.53
N LEU A 589 -27.55 1.76 23.77
CA LEU A 589 -28.57 2.48 23.00
C LEU A 589 -28.59 2.01 21.54
N ASP A 590 -29.79 1.96 20.96
CA ASP A 590 -30.00 1.54 19.59
C ASP A 590 -29.33 2.47 18.55
N ASP A 591 -28.70 1.88 17.54
CA ASP A 591 -28.08 2.61 16.42
C ASP A 591 -29.08 3.55 15.71
N TYR A 592 -30.37 3.25 15.72
CA TYR A 592 -31.38 4.03 14.99
C TYR A 592 -31.96 5.22 15.75
N MET A 593 -31.46 5.53 16.96
CA MET A 593 -31.93 6.66 17.75
C MET A 593 -31.68 8.00 17.04
N SER A 594 -32.73 8.84 16.96
CA SER A 594 -32.77 10.06 16.13
C SER A 594 -32.58 11.39 16.88
N GLY A 595 -32.44 11.37 18.21
CA GLY A 595 -32.20 12.56 19.02
C GLY A 595 -33.43 13.01 19.83
N PRO A 596 -33.42 14.23 20.41
CA PRO A 596 -32.43 15.29 20.18
C PRO A 596 -31.11 15.06 20.92
N PHE A 597 -29.99 15.09 20.20
CA PHE A 597 -28.65 15.10 20.78
C PHE A 597 -28.28 16.53 21.21
N THR A 598 -27.60 16.69 22.34
CA THR A 598 -27.06 17.99 22.77
C THR A 598 -25.54 17.99 22.62
N VAL A 599 -25.02 18.91 21.81
CA VAL A 599 -23.60 19.07 21.50
C VAL A 599 -23.06 20.29 22.24
N VAL A 600 -22.09 20.11 23.13
CA VAL A 600 -21.43 21.23 23.81
C VAL A 600 -20.13 21.58 23.10
N VAL A 601 -20.00 22.84 22.70
CA VAL A 601 -18.90 23.36 21.88
C VAL A 601 -18.11 24.38 22.69
N LYS A 602 -16.82 24.09 22.92
CA LYS A 602 -15.86 25.08 23.46
C LYS A 602 -15.45 26.00 22.31
N GLU A 603 -15.61 27.30 22.50
CA GLU A 603 -15.10 28.31 21.57
C GLU A 603 -13.81 28.92 22.11
N SER A 604 -12.93 29.32 21.22
CA SER A 604 -11.63 29.90 21.59
C SER A 604 -11.15 30.90 20.55
N CYS A 605 -10.67 32.05 21.01
CA CYS A 605 -10.09 33.08 20.18
C CYS A 605 -8.80 33.57 20.82
N ASP A 606 -7.75 33.78 20.01
CA ASP A 606 -6.44 34.18 20.51
C ASP A 606 -5.65 34.97 19.45
N GLY A 607 -4.83 35.91 19.92
CA GLY A 607 -3.98 36.78 19.13
C GLY A 607 -2.52 36.32 19.07
N MET A 608 -1.93 36.43 17.89
CA MET A 608 -0.57 35.98 17.59
C MET A 608 0.31 37.14 17.14
N GLY A 609 1.30 37.51 17.95
CA GLY A 609 2.40 38.39 17.54
C GLY A 609 3.41 37.72 16.60
N ASP A 610 4.34 38.50 16.05
CA ASP A 610 5.49 38.03 15.25
C ASP A 610 5.08 37.16 14.03
N VAL A 611 4.02 37.56 13.32
CA VAL A 611 3.52 36.90 12.10
C VAL A 611 3.91 37.74 10.89
N SER A 612 5.17 37.64 10.48
CA SER A 612 5.77 38.53 9.47
C SER A 612 4.92 38.70 8.21
N GLU A 613 4.85 39.92 7.67
CA GLU A 613 4.20 40.19 6.39
C GLU A 613 4.93 39.44 5.25
N LYS A 614 4.24 39.17 4.13
CA LYS A 614 4.86 38.69 2.89
C LYS A 614 4.88 39.80 1.86
N HIS A 615 5.99 39.94 1.13
CA HIS A 615 6.00 40.73 -0.10
C HIS A 615 4.99 40.19 -1.13
N GLY A 616 4.45 41.07 -1.96
CA GLY A 616 3.48 40.76 -3.02
C GLY A 616 2.32 41.75 -3.04
N SER A 617 1.41 41.58 -4.02
CA SER A 617 0.20 42.40 -4.11
C SER A 617 -0.81 42.05 -3.01
N GLY A 618 -1.56 43.07 -2.57
CA GLY A 618 -2.53 43.02 -1.49
C GLY A 618 -2.46 44.30 -0.64
N PRO A 619 -3.40 44.51 0.30
CA PRO A 619 -3.31 45.61 1.27
C PRO A 619 -2.06 45.46 2.14
N ALA A 620 -1.64 46.54 2.79
CA ALA A 620 -0.72 46.42 3.92
C ALA A 620 -1.43 45.58 5.00
N VAL A 621 -0.72 44.65 5.64
CA VAL A 621 -1.31 43.83 6.72
C VAL A 621 -0.42 43.87 7.95
N PRO A 622 -1.00 43.95 9.17
CA PRO A 622 -0.21 43.94 10.39
C PRO A 622 0.56 42.62 10.54
N GLU A 623 1.73 42.67 11.19
CA GLU A 623 2.53 41.47 11.50
C GLU A 623 1.95 40.65 12.68
N LYS A 624 0.62 40.60 12.75
CA LYS A 624 -0.18 39.92 13.77
C LYS A 624 -1.26 39.08 13.07
N ALA A 625 -1.72 38.05 13.75
CA ALA A 625 -2.85 37.25 13.30
C ALA A 625 -3.79 36.95 14.46
N VAL A 626 -5.08 36.85 14.18
CA VAL A 626 -6.08 36.36 15.15
C VAL A 626 -6.67 35.06 14.60
N ARG A 627 -6.88 34.08 15.48
CA ARG A 627 -7.50 32.80 15.13
C ARG A 627 -8.66 32.48 16.05
N PHE A 628 -9.83 32.36 15.44
CA PHE A 628 -11.05 31.84 16.07
C PHE A 628 -11.20 30.36 15.73
N SER A 629 -11.42 29.53 16.74
CA SER A 629 -11.51 28.07 16.65
C SER A 629 -12.61 27.53 17.57
N PHE A 630 -12.99 26.26 17.38
CA PHE A 630 -13.88 25.55 18.29
C PHE A 630 -13.46 24.09 18.48
N THR A 631 -13.89 23.51 19.61
CA THR A 631 -13.73 22.08 19.93
C THR A 631 -15.10 21.52 20.33
N VAL A 632 -15.50 20.38 19.75
CA VAL A 632 -16.65 19.63 20.26
C VAL A 632 -16.20 18.91 21.53
N MET A 633 -16.73 19.32 22.68
CA MET A 633 -16.28 18.86 23.99
C MET A 633 -16.99 17.55 24.39
N ASN A 634 -18.31 17.50 24.22
CA ASN A 634 -19.09 16.32 24.47
C ASN A 634 -20.40 16.34 23.68
N ILE A 635 -21.01 15.16 23.55
CA ILE A 635 -22.33 14.94 22.95
C ILE A 635 -23.12 14.06 23.90
N SER A 636 -24.30 14.50 24.28
CA SER A 636 -25.21 13.79 25.17
C SER A 636 -26.58 13.54 24.54
N PHE A 637 -27.29 12.54 25.07
CA PHE A 637 -28.65 12.19 24.67
C PHE A 637 -29.55 12.12 25.91
N PRO A 638 -30.76 12.72 25.88
CA PRO A 638 -31.68 12.70 27.00
C PRO A 638 -32.33 11.33 27.17
N ASN A 639 -32.12 10.70 28.32
CA ASN A 639 -32.79 9.47 28.74
C ASN A 639 -33.71 9.75 29.94
N ASN A 640 -34.63 8.83 30.25
CA ASN A 640 -35.59 8.95 31.36
C ASN A 640 -34.92 9.13 32.74
N ASN A 641 -33.68 8.65 32.89
CA ASN A 641 -32.88 8.77 34.12
C ASN A 641 -31.87 9.93 34.10
N GLY A 642 -31.93 10.83 33.10
CA GLY A 642 -30.99 11.93 32.91
C GLY A 642 -30.27 11.91 31.56
N ALA A 643 -29.40 12.89 31.31
CA ALA A 643 -28.61 12.94 30.08
C ALA A 643 -27.46 11.92 30.13
N VAL A 644 -27.38 11.07 29.11
CA VAL A 644 -26.32 10.06 28.93
C VAL A 644 -25.24 10.63 28.01
N TRP A 645 -23.97 10.46 28.38
CA TRP A 645 -22.82 10.86 27.57
C TRP A 645 -22.54 9.81 26.49
N ILE A 646 -22.56 10.23 25.23
CA ILE A 646 -22.23 9.37 24.07
C ILE A 646 -20.78 9.58 23.65
N PHE A 647 -20.36 10.85 23.63
CA PHE A 647 -19.00 11.24 23.28
C PHE A 647 -18.50 12.28 24.29
N GLU A 648 -17.24 12.13 24.71
CA GLU A 648 -16.49 13.09 25.50
C GLU A 648 -15.06 13.18 24.93
N GLU A 649 -14.57 14.39 24.68
CA GLU A 649 -13.24 14.60 24.13
C GLU A 649 -12.17 14.28 25.18
N SER A 650 -11.54 13.11 25.05
CA SER A 650 -10.47 12.62 25.93
C SER A 650 -9.28 13.58 26.12
N LYS A 651 -9.01 14.47 25.16
CA LYS A 651 -7.87 15.41 25.20
C LYS A 651 -8.29 16.82 24.74
N PRO A 652 -9.09 17.55 25.55
CA PRO A 652 -9.76 18.79 25.14
C PRO A 652 -8.81 19.99 24.93
N ASN A 653 -7.54 19.83 25.30
CA ASN A 653 -6.47 20.81 25.13
C ASN A 653 -5.42 20.38 24.08
N SER A 654 -5.69 19.35 23.27
CA SER A 654 -4.81 19.00 22.15
C SER A 654 -5.16 19.80 20.89
N GLU A 655 -4.11 20.21 20.18
CA GLU A 655 -4.14 20.77 18.84
C GLU A 655 -4.83 19.85 17.80
N LEU A 656 -4.99 18.56 18.11
CA LEU A 656 -5.69 17.58 17.27
C LEU A 656 -7.22 17.74 17.26
N CYS A 657 -7.80 18.41 18.26
CA CYS A 657 -9.26 18.59 18.39
C CYS A 657 -9.73 20.05 18.17
N CYS A 658 -8.82 21.03 18.26
CA CYS A 658 -9.12 22.45 18.11
C CYS A 658 -9.32 22.83 16.63
N LYS A 659 -10.56 22.73 16.13
CA LYS A 659 -10.89 22.97 14.72
C LYS A 659 -10.86 24.48 14.39
N PRO A 660 -10.05 24.93 13.42
CA PRO A 660 -9.98 26.34 13.04
C PRO A 660 -11.23 26.76 12.26
N LEU A 661 -11.82 27.89 12.63
CA LEU A 661 -13.04 28.41 12.00
C LEU A 661 -12.76 29.69 11.18
N CYS A 662 -11.99 30.62 11.73
CA CYS A 662 -11.55 31.83 11.03
C CYS A 662 -10.09 32.16 11.34
N LEU A 663 -9.36 32.53 10.29
CA LEU A 663 -8.00 33.07 10.34
C LEU A 663 -8.03 34.49 9.77
N MET A 664 -7.42 35.44 10.45
CA MET A 664 -7.23 36.81 9.94
C MET A 664 -5.82 37.32 10.24
N LEU A 665 -5.28 38.15 9.36
CA LEU A 665 -4.11 38.99 9.63
C LEU A 665 -4.62 40.33 10.15
N ALA A 666 -4.73 40.45 11.46
CA ALA A 666 -5.27 41.61 12.17
C ALA A 666 -4.58 41.73 13.54
N ASP A 667 -4.67 42.91 14.16
CA ASP A 667 -4.37 43.08 15.57
C ASP A 667 -5.61 42.74 16.40
N GLU A 668 -5.44 42.03 17.52
CA GLU A 668 -6.53 41.82 18.48
C GLU A 668 -6.95 43.11 19.21
N SER A 669 -6.07 44.13 19.21
CA SER A 669 -6.32 45.47 19.75
C SER A 669 -7.00 46.42 18.74
N ASP A 670 -7.21 46.01 17.49
CA ASP A 670 -7.95 46.77 16.48
C ASP A 670 -9.42 46.33 16.53
N HIS A 671 -10.22 47.06 17.30
CA HIS A 671 -11.60 46.68 17.64
C HIS A 671 -12.51 46.75 16.42
N GLU A 672 -12.32 47.74 15.55
CA GLU A 672 -13.04 47.95 14.30
C GLU A 672 -12.84 46.76 13.35
N THR A 673 -11.58 46.36 13.11
CA THR A 673 -11.29 45.18 12.29
C THR A 673 -11.78 43.89 12.94
N LEU A 674 -11.53 43.70 14.24
CA LEU A 674 -11.91 42.48 14.96
C LEU A 674 -13.44 42.27 14.93
N THR A 675 -14.22 43.32 15.23
CA THR A 675 -15.68 43.26 15.19
C THR A 675 -16.20 43.04 13.77
N ALA A 676 -15.64 43.71 12.75
CA ALA A 676 -16.06 43.55 11.36
C ALA A 676 -15.89 42.09 10.86
N ILE A 677 -14.81 41.40 11.23
CA ILE A 677 -14.54 40.03 10.80
C ILE A 677 -15.28 38.97 11.65
N LEU A 678 -15.43 39.19 12.97
CA LEU A 678 -16.05 38.21 13.86
C LEU A 678 -17.58 38.33 13.95
N SER A 679 -18.18 39.51 13.78
CA SER A 679 -19.64 39.71 13.89
C SER A 679 -20.48 38.75 13.02
N PRO A 680 -20.08 38.40 11.77
CA PRO A 680 -20.78 37.37 10.99
C PRO A 680 -20.82 35.99 11.66
N LEU A 681 -19.73 35.58 12.34
CA LEU A 681 -19.70 34.31 13.09
C LEU A 681 -20.58 34.36 14.33
N ILE A 682 -20.63 35.50 15.03
CA ILE A 682 -21.50 35.68 16.19
C ILE A 682 -22.98 35.68 15.76
N ALA A 683 -23.33 36.34 14.64
CA ALA A 683 -24.68 36.28 14.09
C ALA A 683 -25.09 34.84 13.68
N GLU A 684 -24.18 34.08 13.07
CA GLU A 684 -24.38 32.65 12.76
C GLU A 684 -24.59 31.82 14.05
N ARG A 685 -23.77 32.05 15.08
CA ARG A 685 -23.84 31.40 16.41
C ARG A 685 -25.15 31.66 17.14
N GLU A 686 -25.57 32.93 17.25
CA GLU A 686 -26.81 33.30 17.94
C GLU A 686 -28.06 32.73 17.24
N ALA A 687 -28.05 32.66 15.90
CA ALA A 687 -29.13 32.00 15.18
C ALA A 687 -29.21 30.49 15.53
N MET A 688 -28.06 29.80 15.58
CA MET A 688 -27.98 28.36 15.86
C MET A 688 -28.43 27.96 17.26
N LYS A 689 -28.28 28.81 18.28
CA LYS A 689 -28.75 28.54 19.66
C LYS A 689 -30.25 28.22 19.76
N THR A 690 -31.06 28.74 18.83
CA THR A 690 -32.53 28.68 18.87
C THR A 690 -33.14 27.65 17.92
N ALA A 691 -32.31 26.88 17.21
CA ALA A 691 -32.74 25.95 16.17
C ALA A 691 -32.12 24.56 16.34
N GLU A 692 -32.75 23.56 15.72
CA GLU A 692 -32.26 22.19 15.65
C GLU A 692 -31.68 21.90 14.26
N LEU A 693 -30.51 21.26 14.24
CA LEU A 693 -29.86 20.76 13.03
C LEU A 693 -30.33 19.34 12.74
N LEU A 694 -30.86 19.10 11.54
CA LEU A 694 -31.14 17.77 11.02
C LEU A 694 -30.02 17.34 10.09
N LEU A 695 -29.36 16.24 10.46
CA LEU A 695 -28.22 15.69 9.75
C LEU A 695 -28.39 14.17 9.59
N GLU A 696 -28.25 13.67 8.37
CA GLU A 696 -28.29 12.23 8.10
C GLU A 696 -26.96 11.58 8.46
N MET A 697 -26.96 10.57 9.32
CA MET A 697 -25.77 9.82 9.78
C MET A 697 -26.15 8.34 9.90
N GLY A 698 -25.33 7.42 9.40
CA GLY A 698 -25.65 5.99 9.33
C GLY A 698 -26.91 5.69 8.51
N GLY A 699 -27.27 6.54 7.55
CA GLY A 699 -28.52 6.48 6.78
C GLY A 699 -29.77 7.00 7.51
N ILE A 700 -29.62 7.58 8.70
CA ILE A 700 -30.74 8.00 9.56
C ILE A 700 -30.63 9.49 9.88
N ARG A 701 -31.72 10.24 9.72
CA ARG A 701 -31.77 11.67 10.09
C ARG A 701 -31.82 11.81 11.61
N ARG A 702 -30.82 12.51 12.17
CA ARG A 702 -30.69 12.82 13.59
C ARG A 702 -30.77 14.32 13.84
N ASN A 703 -31.35 14.70 14.98
CA ASN A 703 -31.56 16.08 15.40
C ASN A 703 -30.50 16.50 16.44
N PHE A 704 -29.83 17.62 16.24
CA PHE A 704 -28.79 18.15 17.14
C PHE A 704 -29.15 19.57 17.62
N ARG A 705 -28.96 19.81 18.91
CA ARG A 705 -28.97 21.14 19.56
C ARG A 705 -27.55 21.49 20.00
N PHE A 706 -27.21 22.78 19.99
CA PHE A 706 -25.86 23.26 20.30
C PHE A 706 -25.84 24.16 21.53
N VAL A 707 -24.86 23.94 22.41
CA VAL A 707 -24.54 24.81 23.55
C VAL A 707 -23.13 25.33 23.34
N PHE A 708 -23.01 26.62 23.04
CA PHE A 708 -21.73 27.30 22.83
C PHE A 708 -21.19 27.83 24.15
N ARG A 709 -19.93 27.51 24.48
CA ARG A 709 -19.23 27.96 25.69
C ARG A 709 -17.93 28.67 25.29
N GLY A 710 -17.97 29.99 25.31
CA GLY A 710 -16.79 30.82 25.04
C GLY A 710 -15.87 30.89 26.26
N THR A 711 -14.96 29.92 26.40
CA THR A 711 -14.03 29.82 27.56
C THR A 711 -12.56 29.94 27.18
N GLY A 712 -12.16 29.59 25.95
CA GLY A 712 -10.76 29.62 25.51
C GLY A 712 -10.31 31.01 25.06
N TYR A 713 -10.47 32.01 25.92
CA TYR A 713 -10.12 33.41 25.72
C TYR A 713 -9.22 33.85 26.89
N ASP A 714 -8.16 34.61 26.62
CA ASP A 714 -7.34 35.17 27.69
C ASP A 714 -8.07 36.35 28.39
N GLU A 715 -7.58 36.80 29.55
CA GLU A 715 -8.23 37.92 30.26
C GLU A 715 -8.22 39.22 29.45
N LYS A 716 -7.20 39.48 28.62
CA LYS A 716 -7.16 40.68 27.79
C LYS A 716 -8.31 40.68 26.79
N LEU A 717 -8.47 39.60 26.03
CA LEU A 717 -9.50 39.50 25.00
C LEU A 717 -10.90 39.42 25.61
N VAL A 718 -11.10 38.72 26.74
CA VAL A 718 -12.38 38.74 27.47
C VAL A 718 -12.79 40.18 27.83
N ARG A 719 -11.87 40.98 28.36
CA ARG A 719 -12.17 42.39 28.72
C ARG A 719 -12.56 43.21 27.49
N GLU A 720 -11.82 43.06 26.40
CA GLU A 720 -12.07 43.76 25.13
C GLU A 720 -13.45 43.43 24.53
N VAL A 721 -13.83 42.14 24.46
CA VAL A 721 -15.08 41.72 23.79
C VAL A 721 -16.34 41.84 24.66
N GLU A 722 -16.19 41.89 25.99
CA GLU A 722 -17.26 42.14 26.97
C GLU A 722 -17.33 43.61 27.41
N GLY A 723 -16.62 44.52 26.74
CA GLY A 723 -16.71 45.98 26.98
C GLY A 723 -16.22 46.44 28.36
N LEU A 724 -15.37 45.65 29.01
CA LEU A 724 -14.76 45.94 30.30
C LEU A 724 -13.49 46.78 30.12
N GLU A 725 -13.19 47.63 31.09
CA GLU A 725 -11.87 48.28 31.14
C GLU A 725 -10.71 47.27 31.12
N ALA A 726 -9.58 47.68 30.52
CA ALA A 726 -8.35 46.88 30.43
C ALA A 726 -7.81 46.42 31.79
N SER A 727 -6.98 45.38 31.81
CA SER A 727 -6.55 44.63 33.00
C SER A 727 -5.85 45.46 34.11
N GLY A 728 -5.40 46.68 33.81
CA GLY A 728 -4.86 47.64 34.77
C GLY A 728 -5.92 48.34 35.65
N SER A 729 -7.20 48.30 35.27
CA SER A 729 -8.34 48.92 35.97
C SER A 729 -8.38 48.63 37.48
N ILE A 730 -9.09 49.50 38.22
CA ILE A 730 -9.48 49.21 39.61
C ILE A 730 -10.41 48.00 39.69
N PHE A 731 -11.22 47.73 38.66
CA PHE A 731 -12.13 46.58 38.59
C PHE A 731 -11.35 45.34 38.11
N ILE A 732 -10.80 44.60 39.07
CA ILE A 732 -9.77 43.56 38.80
C ILE A 732 -10.33 42.26 38.25
N CYS A 733 -11.62 42.00 38.46
CA CYS A 733 -12.25 40.75 38.08
C CYS A 733 -13.06 40.90 36.78
N THR A 734 -13.15 39.82 36.02
CA THR A 734 -14.08 39.67 34.90
C THR A 734 -15.36 38.95 35.31
N LEU A 735 -15.42 38.43 36.54
CA LEU A 735 -16.48 37.57 37.09
C LEU A 735 -17.36 38.31 38.11
N CYS A 736 -16.77 39.23 38.88
CA CYS A 736 -17.45 39.99 39.93
C CYS A 736 -17.05 41.47 39.89
N ASP A 737 -17.69 42.27 40.73
CA ASP A 737 -17.57 43.74 40.73
C ASP A 737 -16.53 44.31 41.72
N ALA A 738 -15.77 43.44 42.37
CA ALA A 738 -14.79 43.84 43.38
C ALA A 738 -13.68 44.74 42.80
N THR A 739 -13.41 45.83 43.50
CA THR A 739 -12.24 46.68 43.23
C THR A 739 -10.95 46.05 43.75
N ARG A 740 -9.79 46.52 43.26
CA ARG A 740 -8.45 46.07 43.67
C ARG A 740 -8.20 46.22 45.18
N LEU A 741 -8.81 47.22 45.80
CA LEU A 741 -8.69 47.48 47.23
C LEU A 741 -9.55 46.50 48.03
N GLU A 742 -10.85 46.40 47.72
CA GLU A 742 -11.78 45.48 48.38
C GLU A 742 -11.29 44.04 48.30
N ALA A 743 -10.91 43.59 47.10
CA ALA A 743 -10.39 42.25 46.86
C ALA A 743 -9.02 41.98 47.51
N SER A 744 -8.29 43.00 47.98
CA SER A 744 -7.06 42.83 48.78
C SER A 744 -7.35 42.74 50.29
N GLN A 745 -8.52 43.21 50.73
CA GLN A 745 -8.96 43.15 52.13
C GLN A 745 -9.78 41.88 52.38
N ASN A 746 -10.79 41.64 51.55
CA ASN A 746 -11.54 40.40 51.47
C ASN A 746 -11.01 39.61 50.27
N LEU A 747 -10.14 38.63 50.52
CA LEU A 747 -9.42 37.92 49.45
C LEU A 747 -10.25 36.79 48.80
N VAL A 748 -11.13 36.16 49.58
CA VAL A 748 -11.77 34.88 49.22
C VAL A 748 -13.29 35.00 49.04
N ASN A 749 -13.98 35.80 49.86
CA ASN A 749 -15.44 35.74 49.94
C ASN A 749 -16.08 36.65 48.88
N HIS A 750 -16.15 36.17 47.64
CA HIS A 750 -16.90 36.77 46.54
C HIS A 750 -17.72 35.69 45.82
N SER A 751 -18.71 36.11 45.04
CA SER A 751 -19.43 35.26 44.09
C SER A 751 -19.32 35.83 42.68
N ILE A 752 -19.63 35.03 41.66
CA ILE A 752 -19.79 35.51 40.29
C ILE A 752 -21.07 36.35 40.20
N THR A 753 -20.96 37.58 39.67
CA THR A 753 -22.10 38.47 39.43
C THR A 753 -22.28 38.77 37.95
N ARG A 754 -21.17 38.96 37.22
CA ARG A 754 -21.18 39.46 35.85
C ARG A 754 -21.69 38.43 34.86
N SER A 755 -22.48 38.90 33.91
CA SER A 755 -22.93 38.14 32.73
C SER A 755 -23.00 39.04 31.50
N HIS A 756 -22.94 38.46 30.31
CA HIS A 756 -23.03 39.21 29.05
C HIS A 756 -24.31 40.06 28.95
N GLY A 757 -25.45 39.51 29.37
CA GLY A 757 -26.73 40.22 29.39
C GLY A 757 -26.73 41.41 30.36
N GLU A 758 -26.04 41.31 31.49
CA GLU A 758 -25.86 42.41 32.43
C GLU A 758 -24.89 43.47 31.89
N ASN A 759 -23.76 43.06 31.28
CA ASN A 759 -22.80 43.98 30.67
C ASN A 759 -23.48 44.84 29.58
N LEU A 760 -24.38 44.26 28.77
CA LEU A 760 -25.17 45.01 27.80
C LEU A 760 -26.08 46.07 28.45
N GLN A 761 -26.71 45.75 29.59
CA GLN A 761 -27.55 46.70 30.35
C GLN A 761 -26.70 47.81 30.98
N ARG A 762 -25.55 47.46 31.56
CA ARG A 762 -24.58 48.41 32.12
C ARG A 762 -24.01 49.35 31.07
N TYR A 763 -23.74 48.87 29.85
CA TYR A 763 -23.33 49.72 28.74
C TYR A 763 -24.43 50.71 28.31
N GLU A 764 -25.69 50.28 28.18
CA GLU A 764 -26.76 51.23 27.83
C GLU A 764 -27.02 52.24 28.96
N MET A 765 -26.80 51.87 30.23
CA MET A 765 -26.79 52.80 31.37
C MET A 765 -25.64 53.82 31.28
N TRP A 766 -24.41 53.36 30.98
CA TRP A 766 -23.25 54.22 30.72
C TRP A 766 -23.50 55.21 29.57
N ARG A 767 -24.01 54.71 28.44
CA ARG A 767 -24.26 55.51 27.23
C ARG A 767 -25.39 56.53 27.37
N SER A 768 -26.44 56.19 28.13
CA SER A 768 -27.61 57.07 28.29
C SER A 768 -27.54 58.00 29.51
N ASN A 769 -26.72 57.68 30.52
CA ASN A 769 -26.61 58.38 31.81
C ASN A 769 -27.97 58.87 32.35
N PRO A 770 -28.91 57.95 32.65
CA PRO A 770 -30.29 58.30 33.02
C PRO A 770 -30.40 58.97 34.39
N HIS A 771 -29.32 58.97 35.18
CA HIS A 771 -29.24 59.59 36.50
C HIS A 771 -28.51 60.95 36.49
N HIS A 772 -27.98 61.39 35.34
CA HIS A 772 -27.18 62.61 35.20
C HIS A 772 -25.98 62.70 36.16
N GLU A 773 -25.36 61.54 36.42
CA GLU A 773 -24.21 61.41 37.31
C GLU A 773 -22.93 61.95 36.67
N SER A 774 -21.94 62.30 37.51
CA SER A 774 -20.59 62.60 37.04
C SER A 774 -19.91 61.33 36.48
N VAL A 775 -18.83 61.51 35.72
CA VAL A 775 -18.13 60.39 35.06
C VAL A 775 -17.62 59.35 36.05
N ASP A 776 -17.15 59.75 37.24
CA ASP A 776 -16.62 58.84 38.25
C ASP A 776 -17.74 58.07 38.98
N GLU A 777 -18.84 58.76 39.31
CA GLU A 777 -20.04 58.14 39.91
C GLU A 777 -20.70 57.15 38.94
N LEU A 778 -20.87 57.54 37.67
CA LEU A 778 -21.43 56.69 36.63
C LEU A 778 -20.53 55.47 36.38
N ARG A 779 -19.21 55.67 36.34
CA ARG A 779 -18.21 54.61 36.18
C ARG A 779 -18.24 53.61 37.33
N ASP A 780 -18.44 54.08 38.56
CA ASP A 780 -18.67 53.18 39.69
C ASP A 780 -20.01 52.45 39.58
N ARG A 781 -21.11 53.15 39.24
CA ARG A 781 -22.43 52.53 39.04
C ARG A 781 -22.40 51.37 38.05
N VAL A 782 -21.73 51.54 36.90
CA VAL A 782 -21.60 50.50 35.88
C VAL A 782 -20.41 49.54 36.11
N LYS A 783 -19.67 49.73 37.21
CA LYS A 783 -18.52 48.92 37.65
C LYS A 783 -17.46 48.70 36.55
N GLY A 784 -17.19 49.76 35.79
CA GLY A 784 -16.17 49.77 34.72
C GLY A 784 -16.57 49.13 33.39
N VAL A 785 -17.88 48.97 33.11
CA VAL A 785 -18.39 48.64 31.76
C VAL A 785 -18.61 49.93 30.99
N SER A 786 -17.72 50.25 30.04
CA SER A 786 -17.70 51.53 29.32
C SER A 786 -17.72 51.40 27.79
N ALA A 787 -17.57 50.17 27.26
CA ALA A 787 -17.75 49.83 25.85
C ALA A 787 -18.87 48.78 25.69
N LYS A 788 -19.34 48.57 24.45
CA LYS A 788 -20.47 47.66 24.18
C LYS A 788 -19.97 46.22 24.02
N PRO A 789 -20.45 45.26 24.82
CA PRO A 789 -20.18 43.84 24.57
C PRO A 789 -20.66 43.40 23.18
N PHE A 790 -19.89 42.54 22.51
CA PHE A 790 -20.30 41.97 21.20
C PHE A 790 -20.11 40.46 21.06
N ILE A 791 -19.32 39.82 21.94
CA ILE A 791 -19.23 38.36 22.05
C ILE A 791 -19.69 37.97 23.45
N GLU A 792 -20.64 37.04 23.53
CA GLU A 792 -21.01 36.39 24.79
C GLU A 792 -19.95 35.36 25.17
N THR A 793 -19.18 35.67 26.21
CA THR A 793 -18.23 34.77 26.85
C THR A 793 -18.86 34.08 28.06
N LEU A 794 -18.35 32.91 28.45
CA LEU A 794 -18.78 32.26 29.69
C LEU A 794 -17.91 32.79 30.85
N PRO A 795 -18.48 33.31 31.95
CA PRO A 795 -17.71 33.82 33.09
C PRO A 795 -16.89 32.70 33.77
N SER A 796 -15.65 32.50 33.33
CA SER A 796 -14.75 31.42 33.76
C SER A 796 -13.28 31.91 33.85
N ILE A 797 -12.35 30.99 34.10
CA ILE A 797 -10.91 31.26 34.21
C ILE A 797 -10.16 30.44 33.18
N ASP A 798 -9.28 31.06 32.39
CA ASP A 798 -8.33 30.28 31.59
C ASP A 798 -7.23 29.69 32.48
N ALA A 799 -7.18 28.36 32.56
CA ALA A 799 -6.22 27.64 33.39
C ALA A 799 -4.75 27.89 32.97
N LEU A 800 -4.49 28.14 31.68
CA LEU A 800 -3.14 28.33 31.17
C LEU A 800 -2.59 29.71 31.56
N HIS A 801 -3.32 30.79 31.28
CA HIS A 801 -2.93 32.13 31.72
C HIS A 801 -2.98 32.29 33.26
N CYS A 802 -3.84 31.53 33.95
CA CYS A 802 -3.81 31.44 35.41
C CYS A 802 -2.49 30.85 35.93
N ASP A 803 -2.04 29.71 35.41
CA ASP A 803 -0.73 29.11 35.76
C ASP A 803 0.43 30.07 35.44
N ILE A 804 0.41 30.75 34.28
CA ILE A 804 1.45 31.70 33.87
C ILE A 804 1.47 32.95 34.76
N GLY A 805 0.30 33.52 35.05
CA GLY A 805 0.15 34.72 35.89
C GLY A 805 0.56 34.46 37.34
N ASN A 806 0.11 33.35 37.91
CA ASN A 806 0.47 32.93 39.26
C ASN A 806 1.99 32.64 39.34
N ALA A 807 2.57 31.92 38.38
CA ALA A 807 4.01 31.66 38.37
C ALA A 807 4.87 32.93 38.21
N ALA A 808 4.42 33.91 37.41
CA ALA A 808 5.08 35.21 37.31
C ALA A 808 5.04 35.99 38.64
N GLU A 809 3.94 35.87 39.39
CA GLU A 809 3.78 36.49 40.70
C GLU A 809 4.66 35.81 41.77
N PHE A 810 4.69 34.48 41.83
CA PHE A 810 5.62 33.72 42.68
C PHE A 810 7.09 34.01 42.36
N TYR A 811 7.47 34.05 41.08
CA TYR A 811 8.81 34.48 40.64
C TYR A 811 9.14 35.87 41.17
N ARG A 812 8.17 36.79 41.21
CA ARG A 812 8.35 38.12 41.80
C ARG A 812 8.44 38.11 43.32
N ILE A 813 7.73 37.24 44.03
CA ILE A 813 7.91 37.03 45.48
C ILE A 813 9.35 36.56 45.74
N PHE A 814 9.85 35.55 45.03
CA PHE A 814 11.21 35.03 45.22
C PHE A 814 12.29 36.11 45.08
N GLN A 815 12.17 36.98 44.07
CA GLN A 815 13.08 38.13 43.89
C GLN A 815 13.07 39.11 45.09
N LEU A 816 11.93 39.29 45.75
CA LEU A 816 11.76 40.24 46.86
C LEU A 816 12.18 39.64 48.20
N GLU A 817 12.01 38.32 48.39
CA GLU A 817 12.47 37.60 49.58
C GLU A 817 14.01 37.45 49.60
N ILE A 818 14.63 37.14 48.47
CA ILE A 818 16.12 37.15 48.31
C ILE A 818 16.69 38.54 48.64
N GLY A 819 15.93 39.59 48.36
CA GLY A 819 16.30 40.97 48.64
C GLY A 819 15.96 41.48 50.05
N GLU A 820 15.32 40.65 50.88
CA GLU A 820 14.75 41.04 52.17
C GLU A 820 13.94 42.35 52.12
N PHE A 821 13.14 42.56 51.06
CA PHE A 821 12.42 43.82 50.80
C PHE A 821 11.46 44.22 51.94
N TYR A 822 11.05 43.26 52.76
CA TYR A 822 10.25 43.50 53.98
C TYR A 822 11.01 44.27 55.08
N LYS A 823 12.35 44.29 55.07
CA LYS A 823 13.18 45.11 55.97
C LYS A 823 13.41 46.52 55.43
N ASN A 824 13.74 46.62 54.13
CA ASN A 824 14.06 47.88 53.46
C ASN A 824 13.17 48.07 52.23
N SER A 825 12.23 49.01 52.27
CA SER A 825 11.31 49.30 51.16
C SER A 825 11.89 50.26 50.11
N SER A 826 12.85 51.11 50.49
CA SER A 826 13.48 52.15 49.65
C SER A 826 14.62 51.60 48.77
N VAL A 827 14.30 50.62 47.92
CA VAL A 827 15.29 49.86 47.13
C VAL A 827 15.40 50.35 45.69
N THR A 828 16.63 50.53 45.21
CA THR A 828 16.98 51.00 43.86
C THR A 828 16.56 50.02 42.75
N LYS A 829 16.56 50.48 41.49
CA LYS A 829 16.27 49.60 40.33
C LYS A 829 17.41 48.60 40.11
N GLU A 830 18.63 49.01 40.45
CA GLU A 830 19.89 48.29 40.29
C GLU A 830 19.95 47.11 41.27
N GLU A 831 19.50 47.28 42.51
CA GLU A 831 19.33 46.21 43.50
C GLU A 831 18.30 45.18 43.05
N LYS A 832 17.13 45.61 42.57
CA LYS A 832 16.10 44.70 42.05
C LYS A 832 16.61 43.89 40.85
N LYS A 833 17.43 44.50 39.98
CA LYS A 833 18.15 43.79 38.90
C LYS A 833 19.19 42.79 39.44
N ARG A 834 19.94 43.14 40.49
CA ARG A 834 20.89 42.24 41.16
C ARG A 834 20.18 41.02 41.74
N TRP A 835 19.06 41.19 42.44
CA TRP A 835 18.27 40.08 43.01
C TRP A 835 17.71 39.15 41.93
N GLN A 836 17.17 39.73 40.85
CA GLN A 836 16.75 38.96 39.67
C GLN A 836 17.92 38.13 39.08
N ALA A 837 19.08 38.75 38.85
CA ALA A 837 20.24 38.06 38.31
C ALA A 837 20.76 36.94 39.24
N THR A 838 20.68 37.12 40.56
CA THR A 838 21.02 36.07 41.55
C THR A 838 20.05 34.89 41.45
N LEU A 839 18.74 35.15 41.46
CA LEU A 839 17.71 34.11 41.29
C LEU A 839 17.88 33.36 39.96
N ASP A 840 18.04 34.08 38.85
CA ASP A 840 18.21 33.54 37.50
C ASP A 840 19.48 32.67 37.37
N LYS A 841 20.58 33.08 38.00
CA LYS A 841 21.83 32.30 38.05
C LYS A 841 21.67 31.03 38.88
N HIS A 842 20.91 31.09 39.98
CA HIS A 842 20.70 29.97 40.88
C HIS A 842 19.69 28.94 40.32
N LEU A 843 18.55 29.39 39.77
CA LEU A 843 17.59 28.53 39.07
C LEU A 843 18.23 27.82 37.87
N ARG A 844 19.17 28.47 37.16
CA ARG A 844 19.97 27.81 36.13
C ARG A 844 20.90 26.73 36.70
N LYS A 845 21.47 26.95 37.89
CA LYS A 845 22.43 26.04 38.54
C LYS A 845 21.75 24.81 39.17
N ARG A 846 20.62 24.98 39.86
CA ARG A 846 19.91 23.90 40.58
C ARG A 846 18.83 23.24 39.71
N MET A 847 17.97 24.04 39.09
CA MET A 847 16.77 23.58 38.36
C MET A 847 16.98 23.41 36.84
N ASN A 848 18.18 23.68 36.33
CA ASN A 848 18.48 23.77 34.89
C ASN A 848 17.57 24.75 34.11
N LEU A 849 16.94 25.70 34.80
CA LEU A 849 16.03 26.67 34.20
C LEU A 849 16.80 27.82 33.57
N LYS A 850 16.68 27.98 32.25
CA LYS A 850 17.23 29.13 31.52
C LYS A 850 16.33 30.35 31.75
N PRO A 851 16.87 31.51 32.17
CA PRO A 851 16.10 32.75 32.29
C PRO A 851 15.40 33.13 30.99
N ILE A 852 14.19 33.68 31.11
CA ILE A 852 13.31 34.06 29.99
C ILE A 852 12.79 35.48 30.20
N MET A 853 12.54 36.21 29.09
CA MET A 853 12.02 37.59 29.16
C MET A 853 10.52 37.68 29.44
N ARG A 854 9.75 36.67 29.02
CA ARG A 854 8.31 36.54 29.29
C ARG A 854 8.06 35.14 29.83
N MET A 855 7.25 35.05 30.90
CA MET A 855 6.82 33.79 31.48
C MET A 855 6.03 32.97 30.45
N ASN A 856 6.20 31.65 30.44
CA ASN A 856 5.45 30.74 29.59
C ASN A 856 5.04 29.48 30.37
N GLY A 857 4.05 28.73 29.86
CA GLY A 857 3.48 27.57 30.56
C GLY A 857 4.50 26.49 30.94
N ASN A 858 5.51 26.23 30.11
CA ASN A 858 6.57 25.25 30.40
C ASN A 858 7.47 25.68 31.57
N PHE A 859 7.83 26.97 31.63
CA PHE A 859 8.62 27.51 32.74
C PHE A 859 7.77 27.59 34.01
N ALA A 860 6.51 28.03 33.90
CA ALA A 860 5.56 28.07 35.01
C ALA A 860 5.38 26.68 35.64
N ARG A 861 5.17 25.64 34.83
CA ARG A 861 5.06 24.24 35.30
C ARG A 861 6.27 23.76 36.09
N LYS A 862 7.49 24.14 35.68
CA LYS A 862 8.73 23.76 36.40
C LYS A 862 8.99 24.60 37.64
N LEU A 863 8.73 25.90 37.58
CA LEU A 863 8.95 26.84 38.69
C LEU A 863 7.99 26.59 39.86
N MET A 864 6.74 26.17 39.58
CA MET A 864 5.76 25.81 40.61
C MET A 864 5.98 24.36 41.08
N SER A 865 7.05 24.14 41.84
CA SER A 865 7.46 22.81 42.35
C SER A 865 8.15 22.91 43.73
N LYS A 866 8.15 21.80 44.49
CA LYS A 866 8.81 21.73 45.81
C LYS A 866 10.34 21.89 45.69
N GLU A 867 10.95 21.23 44.73
CA GLU A 867 12.38 21.38 44.41
C GLU A 867 12.78 22.85 44.13
N THR A 868 11.91 23.62 43.47
CA THR A 868 12.18 25.05 43.24
C THR A 868 12.15 25.85 44.53
N ILE A 869 11.19 25.60 45.44
CA ILE A 869 11.13 26.37 46.69
C ILE A 869 12.28 26.02 47.62
N GLU A 870 12.72 24.76 47.65
CA GLU A 870 13.94 24.32 48.35
C GLU A 870 15.18 25.06 47.82
N ALA A 871 15.38 25.10 46.49
CA ALA A 871 16.47 25.84 45.87
C ALA A 871 16.39 27.36 46.11
N VAL A 872 15.19 27.95 46.13
CA VAL A 872 15.03 29.39 46.45
C VAL A 872 15.34 29.66 47.93
N CYS A 873 14.99 28.74 48.84
CA CYS A 873 15.27 28.88 50.27
C CYS A 873 16.78 28.91 50.57
N GLU A 874 17.64 28.25 49.78
CA GLU A 874 19.11 28.37 49.86
C GLU A 874 19.61 29.83 49.73
N LEU A 875 18.82 30.72 49.14
CA LEU A 875 19.14 32.14 48.93
C LEU A 875 18.48 33.10 49.93
N VAL A 876 17.52 32.62 50.74
CA VAL A 876 16.73 33.45 51.67
C VAL A 876 17.32 33.31 53.07
N PRO A 877 17.90 34.36 53.69
CA PRO A 877 18.66 34.20 54.94
C PRO A 877 17.84 33.84 56.19
N CYS A 878 16.53 34.10 56.18
CA CYS A 878 15.69 34.00 57.37
C CYS A 878 14.81 32.74 57.34
N GLU A 879 15.01 31.83 58.30
CA GLU A 879 14.28 30.55 58.40
C GLU A 879 12.75 30.74 58.49
N GLU A 880 12.25 31.77 59.20
CA GLU A 880 10.81 32.07 59.21
C GLU A 880 10.26 32.42 57.82
N ARG A 881 11.07 33.07 56.96
CA ARG A 881 10.69 33.40 55.58
C ARG A 881 10.74 32.15 54.70
N GLN A 882 11.73 31.28 54.89
CA GLN A 882 11.81 29.98 54.21
C GLN A 882 10.58 29.12 54.54
N ALA A 883 10.18 29.06 55.82
CA ALA A 883 8.99 28.34 56.26
C ALA A 883 7.71 28.92 55.62
N ALA A 884 7.53 30.25 55.66
CA ALA A 884 6.37 30.91 55.05
C ALA A 884 6.31 30.72 53.52
N LEU A 885 7.45 30.75 52.83
CA LEU A 885 7.56 30.47 51.39
C LEU A 885 7.21 29.01 51.07
N THR A 886 7.68 28.07 51.89
CA THR A 886 7.43 26.64 51.73
C THR A 886 5.96 26.30 51.96
N GLU A 887 5.33 26.87 52.99
CA GLU A 887 3.90 26.74 53.26
C GLU A 887 3.06 27.33 52.12
N LEU A 888 3.41 28.51 51.62
CA LEU A 888 2.71 29.16 50.50
C LEU A 888 2.78 28.32 49.22
N MET A 889 3.94 27.72 48.90
CA MET A 889 4.09 26.83 47.75
C MET A 889 3.33 25.51 47.95
N ASP A 890 3.36 24.91 49.15
CA ASP A 890 2.62 23.67 49.42
C ASP A 890 1.09 23.85 49.29
N LEU A 891 0.56 24.97 49.78
CA LEU A 891 -0.85 25.35 49.57
C LEU A 891 -1.16 25.57 48.09
N TYR A 892 -0.30 26.27 47.34
CA TYR A 892 -0.47 26.42 45.88
C TYR A 892 -0.52 25.06 45.16
N LEU A 893 0.37 24.13 45.54
CA LEU A 893 0.43 22.79 44.96
C LEU A 893 -0.76 21.90 45.35
N LYS A 894 -1.40 22.14 46.51
CA LYS A 894 -2.66 21.49 46.90
C LYS A 894 -3.87 22.04 46.14
N MET A 895 -3.87 23.34 45.84
CA MET A 895 -4.99 23.99 45.14
C MET A 895 -4.93 23.79 43.62
N LYS A 896 -3.75 23.87 43.01
CA LYS A 896 -3.55 23.84 41.55
C LYS A 896 -4.19 22.65 40.80
N PRO A 897 -4.16 21.40 41.32
CA PRO A 897 -4.82 20.28 40.66
C PRO A 897 -6.31 20.53 40.38
N VAL A 898 -7.00 21.28 41.23
CA VAL A 898 -8.45 21.50 41.11
C VAL A 898 -8.82 22.32 39.87
N TRP A 899 -8.03 23.35 39.50
CA TRP A 899 -8.29 24.12 38.28
C TRP A 899 -7.58 23.59 37.03
N ARG A 900 -6.60 22.69 37.16
CA ARG A 900 -5.88 22.08 36.00
C ARG A 900 -6.39 20.72 35.57
N SER A 901 -7.02 19.96 36.48
CA SER A 901 -7.63 18.66 36.20
C SER A 901 -8.72 18.74 35.11
N SER A 902 -8.89 17.67 34.34
CA SER A 902 -9.99 17.59 33.37
C SER A 902 -11.31 17.25 34.06
N CYS A 903 -11.30 16.43 35.11
CA CYS A 903 -12.44 16.16 35.97
C CYS A 903 -12.04 16.09 37.47
N PRO A 904 -11.90 17.24 38.16
CA PRO A 904 -11.38 17.28 39.54
C PRO A 904 -12.24 16.50 40.54
N ALA A 905 -13.54 16.39 40.30
CA ALA A 905 -14.45 15.57 41.11
C ALA A 905 -14.12 14.06 41.08
N LYS A 906 -13.39 13.57 40.07
CA LYS A 906 -12.92 12.18 39.96
C LYS A 906 -11.42 12.06 40.23
N GLU A 907 -10.62 13.01 39.74
CA GLU A 907 -9.15 12.96 39.79
C GLU A 907 -8.57 13.44 41.13
N CYS A 908 -9.21 14.40 41.81
CA CYS A 908 -8.71 15.00 43.05
C CYS A 908 -9.82 15.47 44.03
N PRO A 909 -10.81 14.62 44.36
CA PRO A 909 -12.00 15.02 45.14
C PRO A 909 -11.68 15.58 46.54
N GLU A 910 -10.66 15.06 47.22
CA GLU A 910 -10.23 15.56 48.53
C GLU A 910 -9.72 17.01 48.46
N LEU A 911 -8.91 17.32 47.44
CA LEU A 911 -8.36 18.66 47.23
C LEU A 911 -9.44 19.65 46.81
N LEU A 912 -10.43 19.21 46.03
CA LEU A 912 -11.62 19.99 45.69
C LEU A 912 -12.45 20.31 46.96
N CYS A 913 -12.74 19.32 47.80
CA CYS A 913 -13.49 19.52 49.04
C CYS A 913 -12.76 20.44 50.04
N GLN A 914 -11.43 20.39 50.07
CA GLN A 914 -10.60 21.22 50.95
C GLN A 914 -10.22 22.58 50.34
N TYR A 915 -10.62 22.87 49.10
CA TYR A 915 -10.12 24.04 48.36
C TYR A 915 -10.37 25.36 49.09
N SER A 916 -11.59 25.57 49.63
CA SER A 916 -11.94 26.80 50.35
C SER A 916 -11.17 26.98 51.66
N PHE A 917 -10.77 25.90 52.33
CA PHE A 917 -9.88 25.97 53.49
C PHE A 917 -8.46 26.35 53.07
N HIS A 918 -7.95 25.71 52.00
CA HIS A 918 -6.63 26.03 51.46
C HIS A 918 -6.54 27.49 50.95
N SER A 919 -7.58 28.00 50.28
CA SER A 919 -7.62 29.37 49.78
C SER A 919 -7.69 30.40 50.91
N GLN A 920 -8.46 30.13 51.98
CA GLN A 920 -8.47 30.95 53.19
C GLN A 920 -7.10 30.99 53.87
N ARG A 921 -6.43 29.84 54.05
CA ARG A 921 -5.08 29.80 54.64
C ARG A 921 -4.03 30.49 53.76
N PHE A 922 -4.12 30.33 52.44
CA PHE A 922 -3.26 31.03 51.49
C PHE A 922 -3.43 32.55 51.58
N ALA A 923 -4.69 33.02 51.62
CA ALA A 923 -5.04 34.42 51.81
C ALA A 923 -4.50 34.98 53.14
N GLU A 924 -4.65 34.25 54.25
CA GLU A 924 -4.11 34.63 55.55
C GLU A 924 -2.58 34.84 55.51
N LEU A 925 -1.84 33.93 54.87
CA LEU A 925 -0.38 34.07 54.69
C LEU A 925 -0.01 35.29 53.86
N LEU A 926 -0.75 35.60 52.78
CA LEU A 926 -0.53 36.81 51.99
C LEU A 926 -0.72 38.08 52.82
N SER A 927 -1.82 38.18 53.57
CA SER A 927 -2.16 39.35 54.39
C SER A 927 -1.26 39.52 55.62
N THR A 928 -0.66 38.44 56.13
CA THR A 928 0.21 38.47 57.32
C THR A 928 1.69 38.50 56.94
N LYS A 929 2.24 37.39 56.42
CA LYS A 929 3.67 37.23 56.14
C LYS A 929 4.11 37.99 54.88
N PHE A 930 3.23 38.19 53.90
CA PHE A 930 3.55 38.94 52.66
C PHE A 930 2.86 40.32 52.57
N LYS A 931 2.44 40.86 53.72
CA LYS A 931 1.73 42.14 53.85
C LYS A 931 2.38 43.28 53.07
N TYR A 932 3.72 43.38 53.12
CA TYR A 932 4.52 44.38 52.41
C TYR A 932 4.28 44.44 50.88
N ARG A 933 3.74 43.36 50.30
CA ARG A 933 3.41 43.24 48.87
C ARG A 933 1.92 43.34 48.58
N TYR A 934 1.05 42.84 49.47
CA TYR A 934 -0.39 42.69 49.20
C TYR A 934 -1.31 43.65 49.97
N GLU A 935 -0.78 44.48 50.88
CA GLU A 935 -1.56 45.56 51.49
C GLU A 935 -2.06 46.54 50.42
N GLY A 936 -3.38 46.61 50.25
CA GLY A 936 -4.06 47.49 49.29
C GLY A 936 -4.01 47.06 47.82
N LYS A 937 -3.46 45.87 47.50
CA LYS A 937 -3.40 45.38 46.11
C LYS A 937 -3.26 43.86 45.99
N ILE A 938 -3.90 43.30 44.98
CA ILE A 938 -3.80 41.90 44.56
C ILE A 938 -3.73 41.80 43.02
N THR A 939 -3.18 40.71 42.50
CA THR A 939 -3.20 40.40 41.07
C THR A 939 -4.55 39.81 40.65
N ASN A 940 -4.96 40.08 39.40
CA ASN A 940 -6.26 39.62 38.88
C ASN A 940 -6.37 38.08 38.97
N TYR A 941 -5.29 37.34 38.67
CA TYR A 941 -5.26 35.88 38.77
C TYR A 941 -5.25 35.33 40.21
N PHE A 942 -4.59 35.95 41.19
CA PHE A 942 -4.73 35.52 42.59
C PHE A 942 -6.16 35.71 43.07
N HIS A 943 -6.81 36.85 42.79
CA HIS A 943 -8.22 37.05 43.16
C HIS A 943 -9.13 36.00 42.50
N LYS A 944 -8.98 35.76 41.19
CA LYS A 944 -9.72 34.71 40.46
C LYS A 944 -9.52 33.32 41.07
N THR A 945 -8.28 32.95 41.36
CA THR A 945 -7.88 31.64 41.92
C THR A 945 -8.46 31.44 43.32
N LEU A 946 -8.35 32.46 44.19
CA LEU A 946 -8.72 32.35 45.60
C LEU A 946 -10.23 32.40 45.85
N ALA A 947 -10.96 33.20 45.08
CA ALA A 947 -12.39 33.43 45.29
C ALA A 947 -13.32 32.55 44.44
N HIS A 948 -13.07 32.42 43.14
CA HIS A 948 -14.11 31.96 42.18
C HIS A 948 -13.96 30.51 41.72
N VAL A 949 -12.82 29.85 41.97
CA VAL A 949 -12.58 28.48 41.49
C VAL A 949 -13.63 27.45 41.97
N PRO A 950 -14.05 27.40 43.24
CA PRO A 950 -15.08 26.46 43.69
C PRO A 950 -16.41 26.62 42.94
N GLU A 951 -16.90 27.85 42.79
CA GLU A 951 -18.16 28.17 42.12
C GLU A 951 -18.14 27.79 40.63
N ILE A 952 -17.01 28.03 39.95
CA ILE A 952 -16.84 27.62 38.55
C ILE A 952 -16.79 26.09 38.41
N ILE A 953 -16.12 25.37 39.32
CA ILE A 953 -16.09 23.90 39.29
C ILE A 953 -17.47 23.31 39.57
N GLU A 954 -18.26 23.88 40.48
CA GLU A 954 -19.64 23.45 40.72
C GLU A 954 -20.54 23.65 39.48
N ARG A 955 -20.39 24.78 38.77
CA ARG A 955 -21.18 25.11 37.58
C ARG A 955 -20.77 24.33 36.32
N ASP A 956 -19.47 24.23 36.05
CA ASP A 956 -18.93 23.74 34.77
C ASP A 956 -18.32 22.32 34.86
N GLY A 957 -18.14 21.77 36.07
CA GLY A 957 -17.51 20.49 36.37
C GLY A 957 -15.98 20.46 36.26
N SER A 958 -15.40 21.44 35.56
CA SER A 958 -13.97 21.56 35.29
C SER A 958 -13.59 22.98 34.91
N ILE A 959 -12.33 23.36 35.13
CA ILE A 959 -11.70 24.55 34.53
C ILE A 959 -10.64 24.10 33.51
N GLY A 960 -9.84 23.09 33.84
CA GLY A 960 -8.73 22.61 33.02
C GLY A 960 -9.15 22.14 31.63
N ALA A 961 -10.30 21.46 31.51
CA ALA A 961 -10.83 21.01 30.22
C ALA A 961 -11.25 22.20 29.31
N TRP A 962 -11.62 23.33 29.91
CA TRP A 962 -12.16 24.51 29.22
C TRP A 962 -11.10 25.56 28.86
N ALA A 963 -9.83 25.30 29.20
CA ALA A 963 -8.70 26.19 28.97
C ALA A 963 -8.39 26.49 27.50
N SER A 964 -7.62 27.57 27.30
CA SER A 964 -7.11 28.06 26.02
C SER A 964 -5.95 27.22 25.44
N GLU A 965 -5.36 26.29 26.20
CA GLU A 965 -4.15 25.52 25.86
C GLU A 965 -4.28 24.74 24.53
N GLY A 966 -5.50 24.24 24.22
CA GLY A 966 -5.81 23.63 22.92
C GLY A 966 -5.88 24.62 21.75
N ASN A 967 -6.20 25.89 22.02
CA ASN A 967 -6.08 26.96 21.05
C ASN A 967 -4.60 27.38 20.92
N GLU A 968 -3.90 27.72 22.00
CA GLU A 968 -2.48 28.16 21.94
C GLU A 968 -1.57 27.17 21.19
N SER A 969 -1.75 25.87 21.43
CA SER A 969 -1.02 24.81 20.71
C SER A 969 -1.29 24.85 19.18
N GLY A 970 -2.51 25.18 18.76
CA GLY A 970 -2.87 25.46 17.37
C GLY A 970 -2.13 26.66 16.73
N ASN A 971 -1.60 27.63 17.50
CA ASN A 971 -0.78 28.72 16.94
C ASN A 971 0.56 28.21 16.40
N LYS A 972 1.14 27.18 17.05
CA LYS A 972 2.35 26.50 16.60
C LYS A 972 2.11 25.81 15.25
N LEU A 973 0.94 25.18 15.08
CA LEU A 973 0.49 24.61 13.82
C LEU A 973 0.32 25.67 12.73
N PHE A 974 -0.37 26.79 13.01
CA PHE A 974 -0.52 27.91 12.07
C PHE A 974 0.85 28.38 11.53
N ARG A 975 1.82 28.66 12.40
CA ARG A 975 3.18 29.09 12.00
C ARG A 975 3.90 28.05 11.14
N ARG A 976 3.69 26.75 11.40
CA ARG A 976 4.25 25.65 10.61
C ARG A 976 3.58 25.54 9.24
N PHE A 977 2.25 25.50 9.18
CA PHE A 977 1.49 25.34 7.95
C PHE A 977 1.67 26.52 7.00
N ARG A 978 1.69 27.76 7.52
CA ARG A 978 1.97 28.98 6.74
C ARG A 978 3.32 28.95 6.00
N LYS A 979 4.32 28.25 6.58
CA LYS A 979 5.65 28.07 5.97
C LYS A 979 5.75 26.84 5.07
N MET A 980 5.16 25.71 5.46
CA MET A 980 5.44 24.40 4.86
C MET A 980 4.34 23.85 3.94
N ASN A 981 3.08 24.28 4.13
CA ASN A 981 1.91 23.63 3.54
C ASN A 981 0.99 24.59 2.76
N ALA A 982 1.31 25.88 2.72
CA ALA A 982 0.55 26.93 2.04
C ALA A 982 1.30 27.55 0.84
N ARG A 983 0.54 28.05 -0.15
CA ARG A 983 1.05 28.93 -1.21
C ARG A 983 1.63 30.21 -0.59
N GLN A 984 2.82 30.60 -1.04
CA GLN A 984 3.56 31.75 -0.50
C GLN A 984 3.09 33.07 -1.16
N SER A 985 1.82 33.42 -0.93
CA SER A 985 1.16 34.61 -1.49
C SER A 985 0.06 35.10 -0.55
N LYS A 986 0.00 36.42 -0.29
CA LYS A 986 -1.00 37.07 0.58
C LYS A 986 -2.44 36.58 0.31
N PHE A 987 -2.82 36.45 -0.96
CA PHE A 987 -4.20 36.14 -1.37
C PHE A 987 -4.66 34.71 -1.02
N TYR A 988 -3.74 33.74 -1.07
CA TYR A 988 -4.07 32.31 -0.95
C TYR A 988 -3.59 31.66 0.36
N GLU A 989 -2.70 32.31 1.12
CA GLU A 989 -2.03 31.64 2.23
C GLU A 989 -3.00 31.21 3.35
N LEU A 990 -3.94 32.07 3.74
CA LEU A 990 -4.91 31.74 4.78
C LEU A 990 -5.91 30.67 4.36
N GLU A 991 -6.26 30.60 3.07
CA GLU A 991 -7.13 29.54 2.52
C GLU A 991 -6.45 28.18 2.64
N ASP A 992 -5.18 28.07 2.24
CA ASP A 992 -4.42 26.84 2.35
C ASP A 992 -4.15 26.44 3.81
N VAL A 993 -3.83 27.40 4.68
CA VAL A 993 -3.62 27.14 6.12
C VAL A 993 -4.93 26.68 6.77
N LEU A 994 -6.05 27.37 6.56
CA LEU A 994 -7.35 26.99 7.09
C LEU A 994 -7.74 25.59 6.63
N LYS A 995 -7.63 25.31 5.32
CA LYS A 995 -7.93 23.99 4.75
C LYS A 995 -7.06 22.88 5.33
N HIS A 996 -5.75 23.10 5.42
CA HIS A 996 -4.82 22.06 5.87
C HIS A 996 -4.90 21.82 7.38
N HIS A 997 -5.13 22.87 8.16
CA HIS A 997 -5.33 22.79 9.60
C HIS A 997 -6.68 22.10 9.93
N TRP A 998 -7.75 22.38 9.17
CA TRP A 998 -9.00 21.61 9.26
C TRP A 998 -8.79 20.11 9.06
N LEU A 999 -8.08 19.73 7.98
CA LEU A 999 -7.76 18.32 7.71
C LEU A 999 -6.89 17.68 8.80
N TYR A 1000 -6.00 18.44 9.45
CA TYR A 1000 -5.17 17.94 10.55
C TYR A 1000 -6.01 17.59 11.79
N THR A 1001 -7.06 18.38 12.04
CA THR A 1001 -8.01 18.15 13.15
C THR A 1001 -9.07 17.07 12.87
N SER A 1002 -8.95 16.30 11.78
CA SER A 1002 -9.92 15.27 11.40
C SER A 1002 -9.76 14.00 12.25
N LYS A 1003 -10.78 13.66 13.05
CA LYS A 1003 -10.82 12.41 13.84
C LYS A 1003 -10.76 11.19 12.93
N TYR A 1004 -11.50 11.20 11.81
CA TYR A 1004 -11.45 10.15 10.80
C TYR A 1004 -10.03 9.91 10.24
N LEU A 1005 -9.26 10.98 9.96
CA LEU A 1005 -7.85 10.82 9.53
C LEU A 1005 -6.93 10.39 10.66
N GLN A 1006 -7.20 10.77 11.91
CA GLN A 1006 -6.42 10.36 13.08
C GLN A 1006 -6.60 8.87 13.39
N LYS A 1007 -7.81 8.30 13.22
CA LYS A 1007 -8.07 6.86 13.40
C LYS A 1007 -7.15 5.96 12.56
N PHE A 1008 -6.88 6.32 11.30
CA PHE A 1008 -5.94 5.55 10.46
C PHE A 1008 -4.51 5.50 11.00
N MET A 1009 -4.07 6.51 11.76
CA MET A 1009 -2.73 6.50 12.38
C MET A 1009 -2.67 5.54 13.60
N ASN A 1010 -3.82 5.29 14.24
CA ASN A 1010 -3.97 4.46 15.43
C ASN A 1010 -4.33 2.99 15.11
N ALA A 1011 -4.40 2.60 13.84
CA ALA A 1011 -4.82 1.25 13.41
C ALA A 1011 -4.04 0.08 14.04
N HIS A 1012 -2.80 0.33 14.50
CA HIS A 1012 -1.98 -0.64 15.22
C HIS A 1012 -2.53 -1.01 16.60
N ASN A 1013 -3.31 -0.14 17.24
CA ASN A 1013 -3.96 -0.43 18.54
C ASN A 1013 -5.15 -1.38 18.36
N ASN A 1014 -5.93 -1.20 17.28
CA ASN A 1014 -7.02 -2.13 16.95
C ASN A 1014 -6.49 -3.54 16.65
N LEU A 1015 -5.33 -3.66 15.98
CA LEU A 1015 -4.64 -4.93 15.76
C LEU A 1015 -4.14 -5.60 17.06
N LYS A 1016 -3.72 -4.82 18.07
CA LYS A 1016 -3.38 -5.36 19.40
C LYS A 1016 -4.63 -5.85 20.15
N ASN A 1017 -5.71 -5.07 20.13
CA ASN A 1017 -6.95 -5.40 20.83
C ASN A 1017 -7.70 -6.59 20.18
N GLN A 1018 -7.43 -6.90 18.91
CA GLN A 1018 -7.99 -8.05 18.19
C GLN A 1018 -7.23 -9.38 18.42
N GLY A 1019 -6.33 -9.45 19.41
CA GLY A 1019 -5.84 -10.73 19.92
C GLY A 1019 -4.87 -11.49 19.00
N PHE A 1020 -4.20 -10.83 18.05
CA PHE A 1020 -3.07 -11.41 17.33
C PHE A 1020 -1.80 -11.42 18.21
N THR A 1021 -1.84 -12.17 19.30
CA THR A 1021 -0.64 -12.60 20.04
C THR A 1021 0.13 -13.60 19.17
N VAL A 1022 1.22 -13.13 18.56
CA VAL A 1022 2.26 -14.03 18.06
C VAL A 1022 2.96 -14.61 19.29
N ASN A 1023 2.61 -15.84 19.68
CA ASN A 1023 3.35 -16.54 20.74
C ASN A 1023 4.81 -16.70 20.32
N LEU A 1024 5.68 -16.01 21.04
CA LEU A 1024 7.12 -16.20 21.05
C LEU A 1024 7.52 -16.66 22.47
N ASP A 1025 6.94 -17.79 22.88
CA ASP A 1025 7.30 -18.45 24.13
C ASP A 1025 8.67 -19.14 23.98
N SER A 1026 9.72 -18.46 24.41
CA SER A 1026 11.03 -19.07 24.70
C SER A 1026 11.61 -18.41 25.96
N PRO A 1027 11.44 -19.04 27.14
CA PRO A 1027 11.75 -18.40 28.43
C PRO A 1027 13.23 -18.52 28.77
N GLU A 1028 14.07 -17.64 28.19
CA GLU A 1028 15.51 -17.61 28.50
C GLU A 1028 16.16 -16.20 28.33
N GLN A 1029 15.36 -15.11 28.34
CA GLN A 1029 15.86 -13.73 28.22
C GLN A 1029 15.24 -12.70 29.20
N GLU A 1030 14.48 -13.11 30.21
CA GLU A 1030 13.85 -12.14 31.15
C GLU A 1030 14.82 -11.50 32.16
N GLU A 1031 15.92 -12.16 32.56
CA GLU A 1031 16.89 -11.61 33.55
C GLU A 1031 17.89 -10.57 32.99
N ARG A 1032 17.62 -9.93 31.84
CA ARG A 1032 18.49 -8.87 31.29
C ARG A 1032 17.80 -7.57 30.85
N LEU A 1033 16.52 -7.40 31.19
CA LEU A 1033 15.75 -6.21 30.80
C LEU A 1033 15.05 -5.45 31.94
N GLU A 1034 15.18 -5.89 33.19
CA GLU A 1034 14.63 -5.16 34.36
C GLU A 1034 15.52 -4.00 34.87
N SER A 1035 16.72 -3.77 34.34
CA SER A 1035 17.61 -2.68 34.79
C SER A 1035 17.61 -1.42 33.90
N SER A 1036 16.63 -1.24 33.00
CA SER A 1036 16.54 -0.03 32.17
C SER A 1036 15.11 0.46 31.87
N MET A 1037 14.17 0.23 32.79
CA MET A 1037 12.84 0.86 32.71
C MET A 1037 12.83 2.20 33.46
N GLU A 1038 13.45 3.22 32.85
CA GLU A 1038 12.97 4.59 33.08
C GLU A 1038 11.58 4.73 32.44
N PRO A 1039 10.60 5.39 33.09
CA PRO A 1039 9.31 5.64 32.48
C PRO A 1039 9.51 6.56 31.28
N LEU A 1040 9.17 6.10 30.08
CA LEU A 1040 9.17 6.95 28.89
C LEU A 1040 8.05 8.00 29.04
N GLU A 1041 8.43 9.15 29.59
CA GLU A 1041 7.62 10.36 29.56
C GLU A 1041 7.11 10.61 28.14
N SER A 1042 5.86 11.05 28.05
CA SER A 1042 5.26 11.55 26.84
C SER A 1042 6.12 12.68 26.26
N MET A 1043 6.80 12.41 25.14
CA MET A 1043 7.25 13.45 24.23
C MET A 1043 6.02 14.11 23.58
N GLU A 1044 5.36 14.98 24.33
CA GLU A 1044 4.52 16.06 23.81
C GLU A 1044 5.37 16.91 22.85
N PHE A 1045 4.86 17.17 21.66
CA PHE A 1045 5.67 17.65 20.52
C PHE A 1045 5.61 19.15 20.29
#